data_AF-A0A0D9P4A7-F1
#
_entry.id   AF-A0A0D9P4A7-F1
#
_cell.length_a   1.000
_cell.length_b   1.000
_cell.length_c   1.000
_cell.angle_alpha   90.00
_cell.angle_beta   90.00
_cell.angle_gamma   90.00
#
_symmetry.space_group_name_H-M   'P 1'
#
loop_
_entity.id
_entity.type
_entity.pdbx_description
1 polymer ?
#
loop_
_entity_poly.entity_id
_entity_poly.type
_entity_poly.pdbx_seq_one_letter_code
_entity_poly.pdbx_strand_id
1 'polypeptide(L)'
;MLTNIPLQLAAKHGDDVSIHKTQIIKCKISHRRLFPKKHRFAYPYLSVGIPVRSPTSNWLLSVNTASWWARGWLHVSPKDHLNRGQDGATLSENIDAYLQLQGLNPADFPYVYLLTSPRFLNYAFSPASFWYLYTADMSLKYVVAEVNNTFDERRMYLFPASGNAGVFRQTLGKDFHVSPFNSRKGAYTLSTLNPADEGEISVAITLRSSKGRPKLVARWWTVTSAIDPKMLPTIQALWLLICWGSNILTTFLKILFQAILLARVRKLEIWYRPEPSPSALPRRPTATETFLQSIFVQYMEYLVNTAPGKHGVLTRLEEHDGEKSCPRSYSLLHLRVSQQPSHEALSLRVHTPQFYRQLITYGTLSDYLSHTLLHPYEENHTAWSSDDQALIRAIQKCESAASRQVPGQRPHIQNALVKTLFAISRQVRDFRLVTVLACLYIISLVDRVNISTAAVAHLNSDLALQTGARYSIVISVFFITYTVFQPLGTVLTRKIGPRWFLSSIAMAWGLVMIGNGFVHSWQTLAGLRVLIGVFEAGYFPGAVYLLSTWYTRFDMQKRYTVFYGVGCVAGALGGILAFGLSQMNGLAGLRGWRWIFIIEGILSCIGALVSYVFLVGFPEEADQSWNFINRQERDFIIRRVNRDRGDAVTEPFSLGVFLAPAADFKIWIFAFIFFCVTTVGYSINYFLPMILLGMGFSVAESQCLIVPPWVFTGLVMYAQAWLGDRYRLRGPIIAFNAVLALIGLMLMAFHHAYPVRYTGVFFVVAGASGNTPPVLTYQANNIRGHWKRAFCSATLVGFGGIGGIAGALVFRSQDQPRYLPGIYASIACNVCILLCTGGLSIWFRYANQQVKRGKVVLEGLEYFTYTY
;
A
#
# COMPACT_ATOMS: atom_id res chain seq x y z
N MET A 1 1.32 29.86 -4.99
CA MET A 1 2.12 30.96 -4.41
C MET A 1 3.22 30.49 -3.43
N LEU A 2 3.35 29.20 -3.09
CA LEU A 2 4.37 28.69 -2.14
C LEU A 2 5.61 28.03 -2.79
N THR A 3 6.00 28.44 -4.02
CA THR A 3 7.18 27.88 -4.72
C THR A 3 8.28 28.91 -5.01
N ASN A 4 8.08 30.17 -4.64
CA ASN A 4 8.98 31.28 -5.01
C ASN A 4 9.60 31.94 -3.77
N ILE A 5 10.39 31.19 -2.99
CA ILE A 5 11.44 31.81 -2.20
C ILE A 5 12.74 31.64 -3.00
N PRO A 6 13.35 32.71 -3.51
CA PRO A 6 14.56 32.61 -4.30
C PRO A 6 15.71 32.26 -3.37
N LEU A 7 16.27 31.06 -3.51
CA LEU A 7 17.65 30.77 -3.11
C LEU A 7 18.56 31.54 -4.08
N GLN A 8 18.68 32.85 -3.88
CA GLN A 8 19.75 33.64 -4.47
C GLN A 8 21.03 33.32 -3.69
N LEU A 9 21.90 32.53 -4.31
CA LEU A 9 23.32 32.47 -3.94
C LEU A 9 24.13 32.94 -5.14
N ALA A 10 25.16 33.71 -4.81
CA ALA A 10 26.00 34.50 -5.69
C ALA A 10 26.50 33.72 -6.91
N ALA A 11 26.25 34.27 -8.09
CA ALA A 11 26.92 33.90 -9.31
C ALA A 11 28.37 34.42 -9.29
N LYS A 12 29.34 33.53 -9.48
CA LYS A 12 30.51 33.73 -10.37
C LYS A 12 31.36 32.46 -10.46
N HIS A 13 31.28 31.82 -11.63
CA HIS A 13 32.21 30.84 -12.23
C HIS A 13 32.54 29.57 -11.40
N GLY A 14 31.75 28.51 -11.59
CA GLY A 14 32.05 27.17 -11.04
C GLY A 14 30.95 26.09 -11.10
N ASP A 15 29.69 26.44 -11.38
CA ASP A 15 28.51 25.60 -11.08
C ASP A 15 27.67 25.12 -12.30
N ASP A 16 28.26 25.06 -13.49
CA ASP A 16 27.59 24.55 -14.69
C ASP A 16 27.54 23.01 -14.71
N VAL A 17 26.71 22.43 -15.58
CA VAL A 17 26.64 20.97 -15.74
C VAL A 17 28.02 20.46 -16.18
N SER A 18 28.59 19.55 -15.39
CA SER A 18 29.90 18.95 -15.65
C SER A 18 29.75 17.46 -15.84
N ILE A 19 30.27 16.94 -16.95
CA ILE A 19 30.24 15.51 -17.24
C ILE A 19 31.21 14.69 -16.37
N HIS A 20 32.05 15.35 -15.57
CA HIS A 20 33.01 14.70 -14.67
C HIS A 20 32.54 14.61 -13.22
N LYS A 21 31.42 15.26 -12.86
CA LYS A 21 30.90 15.31 -11.48
C LYS A 21 29.50 14.73 -11.41
N THR A 22 29.21 14.03 -10.31
CA THR A 22 27.83 13.64 -10.01
C THR A 22 27.08 14.87 -9.52
N GLN A 23 25.97 15.23 -10.16
CA GLN A 23 25.25 16.48 -9.89
C GLN A 23 23.74 16.27 -9.82
N ILE A 24 23.07 17.06 -8.99
CA ILE A 24 21.60 17.18 -8.94
C ILE A 24 21.19 18.38 -9.80
N ILE A 25 20.28 18.16 -10.73
CA ILE A 25 19.92 19.14 -11.77
C ILE A 25 18.42 19.39 -11.72
N LYS A 26 18.03 20.63 -11.41
CA LYS A 26 16.62 21.04 -11.43
C LYS A 26 16.22 21.35 -12.87
N CYS A 27 15.28 20.56 -13.38
CA CYS A 27 14.83 20.63 -14.75
C CYS A 27 13.33 20.96 -14.83
N LYS A 28 12.88 21.29 -16.04
CA LYS A 28 11.46 21.36 -16.39
C LYS A 28 11.22 20.49 -17.62
N ILE A 29 10.12 19.74 -17.58
CA ILE A 29 9.63 19.00 -18.75
C ILE A 29 8.38 19.68 -19.25
N SER A 30 8.29 19.87 -20.57
CA SER A 30 7.07 20.31 -21.23
C SER A 30 6.70 19.37 -22.36
N HIS A 31 5.39 19.17 -22.52
CA HIS A 31 4.80 18.41 -23.61
C HIS A 31 3.93 19.36 -24.42
N ARG A 32 4.28 19.56 -25.69
CA ARG A 32 3.51 20.35 -26.64
C ARG A 32 2.99 19.43 -27.74
N ARG A 33 1.71 19.11 -27.68
CA ARG A 33 1.01 18.39 -28.76
C ARG A 33 0.53 19.40 -29.81
N LEU A 34 0.90 19.14 -31.07
CA LEU A 34 0.54 19.94 -32.23
C LEU A 34 -0.63 19.33 -33.01
N PHE A 35 -0.70 17.99 -33.07
CA PHE A 35 -1.69 17.24 -33.85
C PHE A 35 -2.09 15.93 -33.11
N PRO A 36 -3.34 15.43 -33.25
CA PRO A 36 -4.49 16.01 -33.95
C PRO A 36 -5.21 17.13 -33.19
N LYS A 37 -5.08 17.17 -31.86
CA LYS A 37 -5.60 18.27 -31.02
C LYS A 37 -4.45 18.98 -30.33
N LYS A 38 -4.43 20.31 -30.42
CA LYS A 38 -3.41 21.15 -29.76
C LYS A 38 -3.59 21.08 -28.23
N HIS A 39 -2.51 20.83 -27.52
CA HIS A 39 -2.49 20.82 -26.06
C HIS A 39 -1.06 21.03 -25.55
N ARG A 40 -0.90 21.71 -24.41
CA ARG A 40 0.40 21.96 -23.81
C ARG A 40 0.30 21.89 -22.29
N PHE A 41 1.27 21.26 -21.67
CA PHE A 41 1.48 21.34 -20.22
C PHE A 41 2.97 21.19 -19.90
N ALA A 42 3.37 21.66 -18.71
CA ALA A 42 4.73 21.55 -18.21
C ALA A 42 4.74 21.35 -16.70
N TYR A 43 5.79 20.69 -16.20
CA TYR A 43 5.95 20.37 -14.78
C TYR A 43 7.44 20.36 -14.39
N PRO A 44 7.76 20.66 -13.11
CA PRO A 44 9.12 20.55 -12.61
C PRO A 44 9.58 19.10 -12.61
N TYR A 45 10.87 18.87 -12.84
CA TYR A 45 11.47 17.55 -12.92
C TYR A 45 12.86 17.57 -12.27
N LEU A 46 13.16 16.62 -11.39
CA LEU A 46 14.49 16.49 -10.78
C LEU A 46 15.26 15.42 -11.53
N SER A 47 16.42 15.83 -11.99
CA SER A 47 17.35 15.00 -12.73
C SER A 47 18.66 14.89 -11.99
N VAL A 48 19.41 13.84 -12.27
CA VAL A 48 20.77 13.65 -11.81
C VAL A 48 21.65 13.37 -13.01
N GLY A 49 22.81 14.02 -13.01
CA GLY A 49 23.89 13.80 -13.95
C GLY A 49 24.96 12.94 -13.30
N ILE A 50 25.37 11.86 -13.94
CA ILE A 50 26.28 10.86 -13.36
C ILE A 50 27.41 10.55 -14.35
N PRO A 51 28.69 10.77 -14.01
CA PRO A 51 29.83 10.15 -14.68
C PRO A 51 29.83 8.66 -14.36
N VAL A 52 29.43 7.83 -15.33
CA VAL A 52 29.15 6.39 -15.10
C VAL A 52 30.39 5.61 -14.69
N ARG A 53 31.57 6.01 -15.18
CA ARG A 53 32.86 5.36 -14.88
C ARG A 53 33.46 5.79 -13.54
N SER A 54 33.03 6.92 -12.98
CA SER A 54 33.54 7.48 -11.72
C SER A 54 32.43 8.13 -10.86
N PRO A 55 31.34 7.40 -10.54
CA PRO A 55 30.22 7.98 -9.82
C PRO A 55 30.59 8.25 -8.36
N THR A 56 30.07 9.34 -7.80
CA THR A 56 30.23 9.65 -6.38
C THR A 56 28.93 9.42 -5.63
N SER A 57 29.03 8.90 -4.39
CA SER A 57 27.87 8.60 -3.54
C SER A 57 28.02 9.25 -2.16
N ASN A 58 26.91 9.67 -1.57
CA ASN A 58 26.80 10.13 -0.19
C ASN A 58 25.41 9.78 0.39
N TRP A 59 25.09 10.30 1.59
CA TRP A 59 23.80 10.05 2.26
C TRP A 59 22.59 10.67 1.52
N LEU A 60 22.81 11.67 0.66
CA LEU A 60 21.75 12.32 -0.10
C LEU A 60 21.51 11.61 -1.43
N LEU A 61 22.57 11.40 -2.23
CA LEU A 61 22.53 10.74 -3.54
C LEU A 61 23.51 9.58 -3.57
N SER A 62 22.99 8.40 -3.90
CA SER A 62 23.78 7.16 -3.98
C SER A 62 23.65 6.51 -5.36
N VAL A 63 24.73 5.94 -5.85
CA VAL A 63 24.83 5.31 -7.18
C VAL A 63 25.44 3.92 -7.01
N ASN A 64 24.94 2.93 -7.77
CA ASN A 64 25.39 1.52 -7.70
C ASN A 64 25.15 0.80 -6.36
N THR A 65 24.56 1.46 -5.35
CA THR A 65 24.40 0.86 -4.01
C THR A 65 23.31 -0.21 -3.98
N ALA A 66 23.69 -1.45 -3.66
CA ALA A 66 22.76 -2.59 -3.61
C ALA A 66 21.97 -2.66 -2.29
N SER A 67 22.61 -2.40 -1.14
CA SER A 67 22.00 -2.58 0.18
C SER A 67 20.98 -1.49 0.53
N TRP A 68 19.85 -1.86 1.14
CA TRP A 68 18.78 -0.92 1.51
C TRP A 68 19.15 0.04 2.63
N TRP A 69 20.02 -0.38 3.58
CA TRP A 69 20.47 0.47 4.69
C TRP A 69 21.59 1.46 4.32
N ALA A 70 22.29 1.20 3.21
CA ALA A 70 23.38 2.05 2.73
C ALA A 70 22.94 3.04 1.63
N ARG A 71 21.67 3.02 1.23
CA ARG A 71 21.13 3.91 0.20
C ARG A 71 20.92 5.32 0.75
N GLY A 72 21.36 6.30 -0.03
CA GLY A 72 20.94 7.68 0.15
C GLY A 72 19.46 7.87 -0.19
N TRP A 73 18.90 9.01 0.23
CA TRP A 73 17.49 9.35 -0.01
C TRP A 73 17.12 9.39 -1.49
N LEU A 74 18.05 9.86 -2.31
CA LEU A 74 18.05 9.75 -3.76
C LEU A 74 18.98 8.60 -4.16
N HIS A 75 18.53 7.71 -5.03
CA HIS A 75 19.34 6.58 -5.47
C HIS A 75 19.17 6.27 -6.95
N VAL A 76 20.27 6.02 -7.64
CA VAL A 76 20.26 5.50 -9.01
C VAL A 76 20.71 4.05 -9.01
N SER A 77 19.78 3.17 -9.35
CA SER A 77 20.01 1.73 -9.36
C SER A 77 20.40 1.24 -10.75
N PRO A 78 21.47 0.45 -10.88
CA PRO A 78 21.81 -0.26 -12.12
C PRO A 78 20.65 -1.12 -12.66
N LYS A 79 19.80 -1.66 -11.77
CA LYS A 79 18.62 -2.45 -12.15
C LYS A 79 17.62 -1.68 -13.00
N ASP A 80 17.62 -0.36 -12.92
CA ASP A 80 16.66 0.50 -13.60
C ASP A 80 17.19 1.04 -14.92
N HIS A 81 18.33 0.54 -15.40
CA HIS A 81 18.99 1.08 -16.58
C HIS A 81 19.38 0.01 -17.58
N LEU A 82 19.28 0.34 -18.88
CA LEU A 82 19.63 -0.52 -20.02
C LEU A 82 19.08 -1.95 -19.86
N ASN A 83 19.92 -2.98 -20.01
CA ASN A 83 19.56 -4.38 -19.82
C ASN A 83 19.61 -4.75 -18.34
N ARG A 84 18.59 -4.33 -17.56
CA ARG A 84 18.35 -4.62 -16.12
C ARG A 84 19.48 -5.46 -15.48
N GLY A 85 20.48 -4.79 -14.92
CA GLY A 85 21.68 -5.45 -14.38
C GLY A 85 21.36 -6.52 -13.33
N GLN A 86 22.24 -7.51 -13.22
CA GLN A 86 22.18 -8.56 -12.18
C GLN A 86 22.40 -7.96 -10.78
N ASP A 87 22.10 -8.74 -9.73
CA ASP A 87 22.38 -8.32 -8.36
C ASP A 87 23.88 -8.08 -8.16
N GLY A 88 24.24 -6.84 -7.82
CA GLY A 88 25.63 -6.41 -7.66
C GLY A 88 26.26 -5.74 -8.88
N ALA A 89 25.59 -5.75 -10.04
CA ALA A 89 26.11 -5.14 -11.26
C ALA A 89 26.18 -3.60 -11.17
N THR A 90 27.17 -2.98 -11.80
CA THR A 90 27.34 -1.52 -11.85
C THR A 90 26.70 -0.89 -13.11
N LEU A 91 26.43 0.42 -13.09
CA LEU A 91 25.99 1.14 -14.30
C LEU A 91 27.01 1.03 -15.46
N SER A 92 28.30 0.93 -15.14
CA SER A 92 29.39 0.75 -16.10
C SER A 92 29.29 -0.59 -16.82
N GLU A 93 29.11 -1.68 -16.08
CA GLU A 93 28.94 -3.02 -16.68
C GLU A 93 27.70 -3.09 -17.58
N ASN A 94 26.61 -2.43 -17.19
CA ASN A 94 25.39 -2.41 -17.98
C ASN A 94 25.56 -1.71 -19.34
N ILE A 95 26.31 -0.59 -19.39
CA ILE A 95 26.58 0.10 -20.65
C ILE A 95 27.58 -0.69 -21.51
N ASP A 96 28.60 -1.30 -20.91
CA ASP A 96 29.57 -2.11 -21.64
C ASP A 96 28.91 -3.33 -22.30
N ALA A 97 28.06 -4.04 -21.56
CA ALA A 97 27.27 -5.15 -22.10
C ALA A 97 26.33 -4.69 -23.22
N TYR A 98 25.73 -3.50 -23.10
CA TYR A 98 24.89 -2.94 -24.16
C TYR A 98 25.70 -2.58 -25.42
N LEU A 99 26.88 -1.98 -25.27
CA LEU A 99 27.75 -1.61 -26.40
C LEU A 99 28.25 -2.84 -27.16
N GLN A 100 28.67 -3.88 -26.43
CA GLN A 100 29.07 -5.15 -27.03
C GLN A 100 27.93 -5.80 -27.83
N LEU A 101 26.69 -5.73 -27.32
CA LEU A 101 25.51 -6.22 -28.05
C LEU A 101 25.20 -5.42 -29.32
N GLN A 102 25.63 -4.15 -29.39
CA GLN A 102 25.53 -3.33 -30.60
C GLN A 102 26.76 -3.48 -31.53
N GLY A 103 27.71 -4.35 -31.19
CA GLY A 103 28.95 -4.53 -31.95
C GLY A 103 29.96 -3.38 -31.79
N LEU A 104 29.83 -2.56 -30.76
CA LEU A 104 30.75 -1.47 -30.44
C LEU A 104 31.74 -1.91 -29.35
N ASN A 105 33.00 -1.46 -29.46
CA ASN A 105 34.00 -1.73 -28.43
C ASN A 105 33.83 -0.73 -27.25
N PRO A 106 33.58 -1.20 -26.02
CA PRO A 106 33.43 -0.29 -24.87
C PRO A 106 34.68 0.55 -24.56
N ALA A 107 35.86 0.07 -24.93
CA ALA A 107 37.14 0.78 -24.71
C ALA A 107 37.23 2.11 -25.49
N ASP A 108 36.47 2.26 -26.58
CA ASP A 108 36.41 3.50 -27.37
C ASP A 108 35.73 4.64 -26.60
N PHE A 109 35.02 4.33 -25.51
CA PHE A 109 34.20 5.28 -24.74
C PHE A 109 34.64 5.37 -23.28
N PRO A 110 35.81 5.99 -22.99
CA PRO A 110 36.31 6.15 -21.62
C PRO A 110 35.45 7.10 -20.79
N TYR A 111 34.71 8.01 -21.42
CA TYR A 111 33.83 8.95 -20.73
C TYR A 111 32.37 8.71 -21.10
N VAL A 112 31.55 8.39 -20.10
CA VAL A 112 30.12 8.11 -20.25
C VAL A 112 29.35 8.92 -19.23
N TYR A 113 28.43 9.75 -19.71
CA TYR A 113 27.59 10.60 -18.87
C TYR A 113 26.12 10.17 -18.94
N LEU A 114 25.54 9.85 -17.79
CA LEU A 114 24.14 9.47 -17.65
C LEU A 114 23.33 10.64 -17.10
N LEU A 115 22.29 11.03 -17.83
CA LEU A 115 21.25 11.91 -17.38
C LEU A 115 19.96 11.11 -17.12
N THR A 116 19.51 11.06 -15.86
CA THR A 116 18.29 10.33 -15.49
C THR A 116 17.56 10.97 -14.30
N SER A 117 16.45 10.38 -13.85
CA SER A 117 15.78 10.74 -12.61
C SER A 117 16.10 9.72 -11.51
N PRO A 118 16.44 10.17 -10.30
CA PRO A 118 16.74 9.28 -9.20
C PRO A 118 15.46 8.66 -8.61
N ARG A 119 15.62 7.52 -7.94
CA ARG A 119 14.59 7.01 -7.03
C ARG A 119 14.47 7.90 -5.81
N PHE A 120 13.25 8.04 -5.30
CA PHE A 120 12.97 8.63 -4.00
C PHE A 120 12.04 7.70 -3.22
N LEU A 121 12.42 7.30 -2.00
CA LEU A 121 11.69 6.31 -1.19
C LEU A 121 11.37 5.01 -1.97
N ASN A 122 12.33 4.50 -2.75
CA ASN A 122 12.19 3.37 -3.69
C ASN A 122 11.15 3.55 -4.83
N TYR A 123 10.48 4.69 -4.90
CA TYR A 123 9.67 5.05 -6.05
C TYR A 123 10.54 5.66 -7.15
N ALA A 124 10.35 5.21 -8.39
CA ALA A 124 11.07 5.70 -9.56
C ALA A 124 10.05 6.12 -10.63
N PHE A 125 10.19 7.35 -11.16
CA PHE A 125 9.47 7.78 -12.34
C PHE A 125 10.46 8.38 -13.35
N SER A 126 11.04 7.52 -14.18
CA SER A 126 12.03 7.89 -15.19
C SER A 126 11.55 7.50 -16.59
N PRO A 127 10.69 8.30 -17.25
CA PRO A 127 10.16 8.00 -18.58
C PRO A 127 11.25 8.01 -19.68
N ALA A 128 12.35 8.72 -19.46
CA ALA A 128 13.50 8.69 -20.35
C ALA A 128 14.81 8.93 -19.59
N SER A 129 15.87 8.25 -20.01
CA SER A 129 17.26 8.51 -19.59
C SER A 129 18.14 8.66 -20.82
N PHE A 130 19.16 9.51 -20.75
CA PHE A 130 20.08 9.76 -21.86
C PHE A 130 21.51 9.42 -21.45
N TRP A 131 22.17 8.63 -22.28
CA TRP A 131 23.57 8.26 -22.12
C TRP A 131 24.37 8.94 -23.22
N TYR A 132 25.32 9.78 -22.84
CA TYR A 132 26.23 10.47 -23.75
C TYR A 132 27.56 9.72 -23.75
N LEU A 133 27.98 9.28 -24.93
CA LEU A 133 29.17 8.45 -25.13
C LEU A 133 30.24 9.30 -25.82
N TYR A 134 31.34 9.53 -25.09
CA TYR A 134 32.45 10.36 -25.53
C TYR A 134 33.69 9.52 -25.75
N THR A 135 34.42 9.84 -26.81
CA THR A 135 35.74 9.27 -27.09
C THR A 135 36.83 9.91 -26.21
N ALA A 136 38.06 9.39 -26.29
CA ALA A 136 39.18 9.86 -25.45
C ALA A 136 39.56 11.34 -25.68
N ASP A 137 39.27 11.87 -26.86
CA ASP A 137 39.39 13.28 -27.26
C ASP A 137 38.21 14.16 -26.79
N MET A 138 37.30 13.60 -25.98
CA MET A 138 36.10 14.28 -25.48
C MET A 138 35.07 14.66 -26.55
N SER A 139 35.15 14.07 -27.76
CA SER A 139 34.12 14.28 -28.78
C SER A 139 32.91 13.36 -28.56
N LEU A 140 31.70 13.92 -28.65
CA LEU A 140 30.45 13.16 -28.50
C LEU A 140 30.20 12.32 -29.75
N LYS A 141 30.24 10.99 -29.64
CA LYS A 141 30.10 10.08 -30.78
C LYS A 141 28.76 9.36 -30.87
N TYR A 142 28.13 9.07 -29.72
CA TYR A 142 26.82 8.41 -29.68
C TYR A 142 25.99 8.92 -28.51
N VAL A 143 24.65 8.92 -28.69
CA VAL A 143 23.69 9.15 -27.61
C VAL A 143 22.73 7.97 -27.55
N VAL A 144 22.64 7.30 -26.39
CA VAL A 144 21.63 6.27 -26.14
C VAL A 144 20.44 6.91 -25.43
N ALA A 145 19.26 6.91 -26.06
CA ALA A 145 18.03 7.27 -25.39
C ALA A 145 17.34 6.01 -24.88
N GLU A 146 17.31 5.84 -23.56
CA GLU A 146 16.52 4.83 -22.88
C GLU A 146 15.12 5.39 -22.67
N VAL A 147 14.11 4.80 -23.31
CA VAL A 147 12.71 5.22 -23.20
C VAL A 147 11.95 4.17 -22.43
N ASN A 148 11.34 4.57 -21.31
CA ASN A 148 10.51 3.73 -20.47
C ASN A 148 9.03 4.12 -20.62
N ASN A 149 8.13 3.15 -20.50
CA ASN A 149 6.69 3.42 -20.43
C ASN A 149 6.12 3.16 -19.04
N THR A 150 4.85 3.50 -18.84
CA THR A 150 4.15 3.32 -17.56
C THR A 150 3.88 1.86 -17.21
N PHE A 151 4.20 0.92 -18.11
CA PHE A 151 4.00 -0.52 -17.93
C PHE A 151 5.28 -1.25 -17.52
N ASP A 152 6.33 -0.51 -17.14
CA ASP A 152 7.65 -1.05 -16.83
C ASP A 152 8.30 -1.76 -18.04
N GLU A 153 7.99 -1.35 -19.27
CA GLU A 153 8.74 -1.77 -20.45
C GLU A 153 9.79 -0.71 -20.83
N ARG A 154 10.81 -1.13 -21.56
CA ARG A 154 11.92 -0.26 -21.94
C ARG A 154 12.39 -0.49 -23.38
N ARG A 155 12.76 0.57 -24.07
CA ARG A 155 13.42 0.51 -25.38
C ARG A 155 14.63 1.43 -25.42
N MET A 156 15.76 0.92 -25.88
CA MET A 156 16.98 1.69 -26.08
C MET A 156 17.11 2.08 -27.55
N TYR A 157 17.33 3.37 -27.81
CA TYR A 157 17.59 3.91 -29.14
C TYR A 157 19.02 4.46 -29.19
N LEU A 158 19.87 3.86 -30.02
CA LEU A 158 21.24 4.32 -30.26
C LEU A 158 21.25 5.33 -31.41
N PHE A 159 21.59 6.59 -31.12
CA PHE A 159 21.69 7.64 -32.11
C PHE A 159 23.17 7.96 -32.40
N PRO A 160 23.66 7.81 -33.64
CA PRO A 160 25.02 8.19 -34.01
C PRO A 160 25.15 9.71 -34.10
N ALA A 161 26.17 10.28 -33.47
CA ALA A 161 26.53 11.68 -33.60
C ALA A 161 27.04 11.96 -35.03
N SER A 162 26.28 12.71 -35.83
CA SER A 162 26.72 13.14 -37.17
C SER A 162 26.40 14.62 -37.39
N GLY A 163 27.44 15.44 -37.56
CA GLY A 163 27.38 16.79 -38.15
C GLY A 163 27.17 17.99 -37.20
N ASN A 164 28.02 19.01 -37.41
CA ASN A 164 28.13 20.39 -36.89
C ASN A 164 28.07 20.67 -35.37
N ALA A 165 28.98 21.56 -34.95
CA ALA A 165 29.18 22.01 -33.58
C ALA A 165 27.92 22.62 -32.94
N GLY A 166 27.55 22.15 -31.75
CA GLY A 166 26.55 22.76 -30.86
C GLY A 166 25.26 21.95 -30.64
N VAL A 167 24.57 21.48 -31.68
CA VAL A 167 23.26 20.82 -31.55
C VAL A 167 23.21 19.48 -32.30
N PHE A 168 23.16 18.38 -31.56
CA PHE A 168 22.96 17.05 -32.11
C PHE A 168 21.49 16.85 -32.53
N ARG A 169 21.25 16.31 -33.72
CA ARG A 169 19.89 15.95 -34.20
C ARG A 169 19.87 14.69 -35.04
N GLN A 170 19.08 13.70 -34.62
CA GLN A 170 18.89 12.44 -35.36
C GLN A 170 17.44 11.96 -35.36
N THR A 171 17.07 11.19 -36.38
CA THR A 171 15.73 10.60 -36.50
C THR A 171 15.80 9.08 -36.62
N LEU A 172 15.07 8.36 -35.77
CA LEU A 172 14.93 6.91 -35.81
C LEU A 172 13.46 6.48 -35.88
N GLY A 173 13.22 5.33 -36.51
CA GLY A 173 11.91 4.70 -36.54
C GLY A 173 11.42 4.38 -35.12
N LYS A 174 10.14 4.68 -34.86
CA LYS A 174 9.50 4.36 -33.59
C LYS A 174 8.83 2.99 -33.70
N ASP A 175 9.23 2.10 -32.81
CA ASP A 175 8.67 0.75 -32.62
C ASP A 175 8.06 0.57 -31.21
N PHE A 176 8.30 1.50 -30.28
CA PHE A 176 7.92 1.34 -28.87
C PHE A 176 6.64 2.12 -28.49
N HIS A 177 5.74 1.49 -27.74
CA HIS A 177 4.49 2.10 -27.28
C HIS A 177 4.69 2.82 -25.94
N VAL A 178 4.61 4.16 -25.96
CA VAL A 178 4.90 5.01 -24.79
C VAL A 178 3.66 5.74 -24.26
N SER A 179 2.60 5.88 -25.07
CA SER A 179 1.44 6.69 -24.71
C SER A 179 0.16 6.09 -25.31
N PRO A 180 -0.93 6.02 -24.52
CA PRO A 180 -2.23 5.55 -25.03
C PRO A 180 -2.80 6.46 -26.12
N PHE A 181 -2.26 7.67 -26.29
CA PHE A 181 -2.72 8.64 -27.27
C PHE A 181 -1.95 8.60 -28.60
N ASN A 182 -1.07 7.62 -28.78
CA ASN A 182 -0.28 7.45 -30.00
C ASN A 182 0.01 5.98 -30.29
N SER A 183 -0.21 5.56 -31.54
CA SER A 183 0.25 4.28 -32.08
C SER A 183 1.78 4.12 -32.00
N ARG A 184 2.27 2.88 -32.22
CA ARG A 184 3.70 2.60 -32.41
C ARG A 184 4.26 3.25 -33.68
N LYS A 185 3.49 3.26 -34.76
CA LYS A 185 3.87 3.84 -36.06
C LYS A 185 4.36 5.30 -35.95
N GLY A 186 5.48 5.60 -36.63
CA GLY A 186 6.06 6.95 -36.71
C GLY A 186 7.58 6.93 -36.53
N ALA A 187 8.14 8.08 -36.17
CA ALA A 187 9.57 8.23 -35.90
C ALA A 187 9.80 9.20 -34.72
N TYR A 188 10.89 9.00 -33.99
CA TYR A 188 11.39 9.96 -33.01
C TYR A 188 12.54 10.75 -33.64
N THR A 189 12.44 12.08 -33.59
CA THR A 189 13.58 12.96 -33.83
C THR A 189 14.09 13.45 -32.48
N LEU A 190 15.29 13.01 -32.10
CA LEU A 190 16.00 13.50 -30.93
C LEU A 190 16.82 14.72 -31.32
N SER A 191 16.80 15.76 -30.48
CA SER A 191 17.73 16.87 -30.55
C SER A 191 18.27 17.18 -29.16
N THR A 192 19.58 17.29 -28.99
CA THR A 192 20.21 17.60 -27.70
C THR A 192 21.43 18.49 -27.88
N LEU A 193 21.68 19.36 -26.91
CA LEU A 193 23.00 20.00 -26.75
C LEU A 193 24.02 19.00 -26.24
N ASN A 194 25.31 19.28 -26.45
CA ASN A 194 26.39 18.55 -25.81
C ASN A 194 26.61 19.12 -24.39
N PRO A 195 26.32 18.35 -23.31
CA PRO A 195 26.52 18.83 -21.95
C PRO A 195 27.97 19.21 -21.62
N ALA A 196 28.95 18.68 -22.36
CA ALA A 196 30.37 18.99 -22.17
C ALA A 196 30.74 20.41 -22.66
N ASP A 197 30.08 20.92 -23.69
CA ASP A 197 30.44 22.19 -24.35
C ASP A 197 29.64 23.38 -23.80
N GLU A 198 28.35 23.16 -23.52
CA GLU A 198 27.38 24.25 -23.26
C GLU A 198 27.07 24.46 -21.77
N GLY A 199 27.50 23.55 -20.87
CA GLY A 199 27.21 23.64 -19.43
C GLY A 199 25.73 23.52 -19.05
N GLU A 200 24.85 23.26 -20.03
CA GLU A 200 23.41 23.13 -19.87
C GLU A 200 22.88 21.85 -20.50
N ILE A 201 21.74 21.37 -20.01
CA ILE A 201 21.00 20.26 -20.61
C ILE A 201 19.80 20.84 -21.33
N SER A 202 19.69 20.56 -22.62
CA SER A 202 18.47 20.78 -23.40
C SER A 202 18.26 19.62 -24.35
N VAL A 203 17.30 18.76 -24.01
CA VAL A 203 16.88 17.61 -24.81
C VAL A 203 15.46 17.81 -25.33
N ALA A 204 15.27 17.63 -26.62
CA ALA A 204 13.98 17.70 -27.29
C ALA A 204 13.71 16.40 -28.06
N ILE A 205 12.62 15.72 -27.72
CA ILE A 205 12.11 14.56 -28.47
C ILE A 205 10.87 15.00 -29.25
N THR A 206 10.95 14.92 -30.57
CA THR A 206 9.82 15.18 -31.46
C THR A 206 9.27 13.86 -32.01
N LEU A 207 8.04 13.54 -31.66
CA LEU A 207 7.29 12.43 -32.26
C LEU A 207 6.73 12.87 -33.61
N ARG A 208 7.12 12.19 -34.68
CA ARG A 208 6.60 12.38 -36.04
C ARG A 208 5.61 11.27 -36.40
N SER A 209 4.55 11.62 -37.13
CA SER A 209 3.60 10.66 -37.70
C SER A 209 4.26 9.81 -38.81
N SER A 210 3.59 8.74 -39.24
CA SER A 210 4.02 7.95 -40.41
C SER A 210 4.13 8.79 -41.68
N LYS A 211 3.38 9.89 -41.78
CA LYS A 211 3.46 10.88 -42.87
C LYS A 211 4.51 11.98 -42.63
N GLY A 212 5.42 11.80 -41.66
CA GLY A 212 6.49 12.76 -41.35
C GLY A 212 6.07 14.05 -40.61
N ARG A 213 4.78 14.28 -40.35
CA ARG A 213 4.31 15.50 -39.64
C ARG A 213 4.60 15.44 -38.14
N PRO A 214 5.10 16.51 -37.49
CA PRO A 214 5.34 16.53 -36.04
C PRO A 214 4.02 16.51 -35.27
N LYS A 215 3.85 15.54 -34.36
CA LYS A 215 2.65 15.35 -33.53
C LYS A 215 2.82 15.93 -32.14
N LEU A 216 3.95 15.65 -31.51
CA LEU A 216 4.23 16.00 -30.12
C LEU A 216 5.71 16.33 -29.96
N VAL A 217 6.00 17.41 -29.25
CA VAL A 217 7.35 17.82 -28.88
C VAL A 217 7.43 17.78 -27.37
N ALA A 218 8.29 16.91 -26.84
CA ALA A 218 8.67 16.89 -25.44
C ALA A 218 10.02 17.59 -25.30
N ARG A 219 10.11 18.61 -24.44
CA ARG A 219 11.35 19.33 -24.14
C ARG A 219 11.69 19.16 -22.67
N TRP A 220 12.94 18.82 -22.39
CA TRP A 220 13.56 18.71 -21.08
C TRP A 220 14.74 19.68 -21.07
N TRP A 221 14.72 20.66 -20.16
CA TRP A 221 15.82 21.61 -20.03
C TRP A 221 16.12 21.97 -18.59
N THR A 222 17.36 22.39 -18.34
CA THR A 222 17.84 22.91 -17.05
C THR A 222 17.18 24.24 -16.70
N VAL A 223 16.82 24.45 -15.42
CA VAL A 223 16.21 25.70 -14.93
C VAL A 223 17.17 26.50 -14.05
N THR A 224 18.01 25.80 -13.29
CA THR A 224 19.01 26.39 -12.39
C THR A 224 20.32 25.64 -12.52
N SER A 225 21.42 26.26 -12.09
CA SER A 225 22.74 25.65 -12.00
C SER A 225 22.72 24.29 -11.29
N ALA A 226 23.65 23.43 -11.68
CA ALA A 226 23.75 22.07 -11.18
C ALA A 226 24.32 22.10 -9.75
N ILE A 227 23.79 21.24 -8.87
CA ILE A 227 24.17 21.22 -7.46
C ILE A 227 25.02 19.99 -7.18
N ASP A 228 26.22 20.19 -6.64
CA ASP A 228 27.06 19.09 -6.15
C ASP A 228 26.47 18.55 -4.82
N PRO A 229 26.06 17.27 -4.75
CA PRO A 229 25.49 16.70 -3.53
C PRO A 229 26.48 16.69 -2.35
N LYS A 230 27.79 16.74 -2.58
CA LYS A 230 28.80 16.79 -1.51
C LYS A 230 28.91 18.17 -0.85
N MET A 231 28.60 19.23 -1.60
CA MET A 231 28.71 20.62 -1.13
C MET A 231 27.43 21.11 -0.45
N LEU A 232 26.40 20.28 -0.37
CA LEU A 232 25.05 20.67 0.05
C LEU A 232 24.88 20.55 1.58
N PRO A 233 24.60 21.65 2.31
CA PRO A 233 24.36 21.60 3.76
C PRO A 233 23.15 20.73 4.11
N THR A 234 23.20 20.04 5.26
CA THR A 234 22.15 19.08 5.68
C THR A 234 20.74 19.67 5.69
N ILE A 235 20.57 20.90 6.17
CA ILE A 235 19.26 21.59 6.22
C ILE A 235 18.72 21.82 4.80
N GLN A 236 19.56 22.28 3.88
CA GLN A 236 19.16 22.52 2.49
C GLN A 236 18.87 21.20 1.76
N ALA A 237 19.60 20.13 2.08
CA ALA A 237 19.34 18.80 1.56
C ALA A 237 17.99 18.26 2.03
N LEU A 238 17.66 18.39 3.32
CA LEU A 238 16.34 18.02 3.85
C LEU A 238 15.21 18.83 3.21
N TRP A 239 15.42 20.14 3.04
CA TRP A 239 14.46 21.01 2.36
C TRP A 239 14.23 20.60 0.91
N LEU A 240 15.29 20.24 0.19
CA LEU A 240 15.22 19.70 -1.16
C LEU A 240 14.38 18.42 -1.20
N LEU A 241 14.57 17.50 -0.25
CA LEU A 241 13.79 16.25 -0.16
C LEU A 241 12.30 16.51 0.11
N ILE A 242 11.97 17.45 1.02
CA ILE A 242 10.58 17.81 1.33
C ILE A 242 9.91 18.44 0.10
N CYS A 243 10.54 19.46 -0.49
CA CYS A 243 10.01 20.14 -1.67
C CYS A 243 9.86 19.17 -2.83
N TRP A 244 10.84 18.28 -3.04
CA TRP A 244 10.80 17.32 -4.13
C TRP A 244 9.78 16.21 -3.91
N GLY A 245 9.66 15.67 -2.70
CA GLY A 245 8.64 14.70 -2.34
C GLY A 245 7.23 15.20 -2.64
N SER A 246 6.95 16.48 -2.33
CA SER A 246 5.67 17.12 -2.68
C SER A 246 5.47 17.27 -4.20
N ASN A 247 6.54 17.56 -4.95
CA ASN A 247 6.50 17.69 -6.40
C ASN A 247 6.26 16.35 -7.11
N ILE A 248 6.81 15.24 -6.61
CA ILE A 248 6.54 13.90 -7.17
C ILE A 248 5.03 13.60 -7.08
N LEU A 249 4.44 13.78 -5.90
CA LEU A 249 3.02 13.48 -5.66
C LEU A 249 2.10 14.35 -6.55
N THR A 250 2.41 15.65 -6.64
CA THR A 250 1.60 16.58 -7.45
C THR A 250 1.81 16.41 -8.95
N THR A 251 3.01 16.02 -9.40
CA THR A 251 3.32 15.81 -10.82
C THR A 251 2.54 14.63 -11.38
N PHE A 252 2.47 13.51 -10.66
CA PHE A 252 1.68 12.35 -11.09
C PHE A 252 0.19 12.70 -11.21
N LEU A 253 -0.38 13.36 -10.21
CA LEU A 253 -1.78 13.82 -10.24
C LEU A 253 -2.04 14.78 -11.40
N LYS A 254 -1.11 15.72 -11.67
CA LYS A 254 -1.20 16.62 -12.82
C LYS A 254 -1.17 15.87 -14.15
N ILE A 255 -0.27 14.91 -14.32
CA ILE A 255 -0.19 14.09 -15.56
C ILE A 255 -1.50 13.32 -15.76
N LEU A 256 -2.02 12.69 -14.71
CA LEU A 256 -3.28 11.95 -14.76
C LEU A 256 -4.46 12.85 -15.13
N PHE A 257 -4.55 14.02 -14.49
CA PHE A 257 -5.57 15.03 -14.80
C PHE A 257 -5.51 15.47 -16.27
N GLN A 258 -4.31 15.76 -16.80
CA GLN A 258 -4.15 16.11 -18.21
C GLN A 258 -4.51 14.96 -19.16
N ALA A 259 -4.19 13.71 -18.78
CA ALA A 259 -4.59 12.54 -19.56
C ALA A 259 -6.13 12.38 -19.60
N ILE A 260 -6.81 12.57 -18.47
CA ILE A 260 -8.29 12.55 -18.40
C ILE A 260 -8.88 13.67 -19.25
N LEU A 261 -8.32 14.88 -19.17
CA LEU A 261 -8.74 16.01 -20.00
C LEU A 261 -8.62 15.69 -21.50
N LEU A 262 -7.52 15.06 -21.92
CA LEU A 262 -7.31 14.65 -23.31
C LEU A 262 -8.32 13.57 -23.75
N ALA A 263 -8.57 12.58 -22.90
CA ALA A 263 -9.48 11.48 -23.19
C ALA A 263 -10.96 11.90 -23.21
N ARG A 264 -11.42 12.58 -22.14
CA ARG A 264 -12.85 12.88 -21.92
C ARG A 264 -13.29 14.20 -22.57
N VAL A 265 -12.47 15.25 -22.46
CA VAL A 265 -12.86 16.60 -22.91
C VAL A 265 -12.42 16.84 -24.35
N ARG A 266 -11.17 16.51 -24.68
CA ARG A 266 -10.64 16.69 -26.05
C ARG A 266 -10.97 15.53 -26.98
N LYS A 267 -11.60 14.45 -26.47
CA LYS A 267 -12.02 13.23 -27.19
C LYS A 267 -10.90 12.68 -28.07
N LEU A 268 -9.69 12.64 -27.54
CA LEU A 268 -8.56 12.09 -28.28
C LEU A 268 -8.68 10.57 -28.34
N GLU A 269 -8.39 9.99 -29.51
CA GLU A 269 -8.40 8.55 -29.70
C GLU A 269 -7.42 7.86 -28.75
N ILE A 270 -7.91 6.81 -28.10
CA ILE A 270 -7.14 5.95 -27.21
C ILE A 270 -6.79 4.69 -28.00
N TRP A 271 -5.50 4.49 -28.19
CA TRP A 271 -4.92 3.36 -28.87
C TRP A 271 -4.79 2.20 -27.89
N TYR A 272 -5.11 1.00 -28.37
CA TYR A 272 -4.83 -0.23 -27.63
C TYR A 272 -3.32 -0.38 -27.44
N ARG A 273 -2.91 -0.85 -26.24
CA ARG A 273 -1.51 -1.14 -25.93
C ARG A 273 -1.16 -2.50 -26.56
N PRO A 274 -0.21 -2.57 -27.50
CA PRO A 274 0.21 -3.85 -28.04
C PRO A 274 1.30 -4.49 -27.14
N GLU A 275 1.60 -5.78 -27.34
CA GLU A 275 2.66 -6.51 -26.61
C GLU A 275 4.05 -6.07 -27.07
N PRO A 276 5.04 -5.90 -26.16
CA PRO A 276 6.37 -5.37 -26.48
C PRO A 276 7.01 -6.09 -27.67
N SER A 277 7.62 -5.32 -28.58
CA SER A 277 8.40 -5.88 -29.69
C SER A 277 9.63 -6.62 -29.16
N PRO A 278 10.21 -7.58 -29.91
CA PRO A 278 11.46 -8.24 -29.53
C PRO A 278 12.64 -7.28 -29.30
N SER A 279 12.58 -6.10 -29.90
CA SER A 279 13.56 -5.02 -29.72
C SER A 279 13.44 -4.27 -28.39
N ALA A 280 12.32 -4.45 -27.67
CA ALA A 280 12.01 -3.81 -26.40
C ALA A 280 12.12 -4.80 -25.23
N LEU A 281 12.63 -4.33 -24.11
CA LEU A 281 12.70 -5.07 -22.87
C LEU A 281 11.29 -5.11 -22.21
N PRO A 282 10.74 -6.31 -21.95
CA PRO A 282 9.40 -6.44 -21.36
C PRO A 282 9.40 -6.10 -19.86
N ARG A 283 8.21 -5.94 -19.30
CA ARG A 283 8.02 -5.68 -17.86
C ARG A 283 8.55 -6.77 -16.94
N ARG A 284 8.91 -6.42 -15.70
CA ARG A 284 9.29 -7.42 -14.71
C ARG A 284 8.09 -8.33 -14.40
N PRO A 285 8.29 -9.65 -14.25
CA PRO A 285 7.25 -10.55 -13.80
C PRO A 285 6.89 -10.21 -12.34
N THR A 286 5.61 -10.34 -12.01
CA THR A 286 5.16 -10.32 -10.62
C THR A 286 5.55 -11.63 -9.93
N ALA A 287 5.60 -11.65 -8.59
CA ALA A 287 5.88 -12.88 -7.83
C ALA A 287 4.92 -14.03 -8.19
N THR A 288 3.66 -13.69 -8.50
CA THR A 288 2.68 -14.66 -8.99
C THR A 288 3.05 -15.21 -10.35
N GLU A 289 3.45 -14.36 -11.30
CA GLU A 289 3.84 -14.81 -12.64
C GLU A 289 5.12 -15.65 -12.62
N THR A 290 6.09 -15.33 -11.76
CA THR A 290 7.27 -16.17 -11.52
C THR A 290 6.88 -17.54 -10.96
N PHE A 291 5.92 -17.58 -10.03
CA PHE A 291 5.39 -18.84 -9.53
C PHE A 291 4.65 -19.64 -10.62
N LEU A 292 3.81 -18.97 -11.42
CA LEU A 292 3.10 -19.61 -12.54
C LEU A 292 4.06 -20.13 -13.61
N GLN A 293 5.15 -19.41 -13.87
CA GLN A 293 6.23 -19.89 -14.73
C GLN A 293 6.81 -21.20 -14.20
N SER A 294 7.07 -21.31 -12.89
CA SER A 294 7.59 -22.57 -12.32
C SER A 294 6.61 -23.74 -12.49
N ILE A 295 5.31 -23.50 -12.33
CA ILE A 295 4.26 -24.50 -12.58
C ILE A 295 4.21 -24.86 -14.07
N PHE A 296 4.30 -23.87 -14.95
CA PHE A 296 4.27 -24.07 -16.39
C PHE A 296 5.44 -24.97 -16.85
N VAL A 297 6.65 -24.73 -16.35
CA VAL A 297 7.83 -25.57 -16.63
C VAL A 297 7.56 -27.01 -16.20
N GLN A 298 7.08 -27.23 -14.96
CA GLN A 298 6.74 -28.57 -14.47
C GLN A 298 5.64 -29.25 -15.28
N TYR A 299 4.65 -28.48 -15.75
CA TYR A 299 3.60 -28.99 -16.61
C TYR A 299 4.15 -29.42 -17.98
N MET A 300 5.05 -28.64 -18.57
CA MET A 300 5.71 -29.00 -19.82
C MET A 300 6.57 -30.25 -19.69
N GLU A 301 7.33 -30.37 -18.60
CA GLU A 301 8.08 -31.60 -18.27
C GLU A 301 7.15 -32.81 -18.14
N TYR A 302 6.02 -32.65 -17.45
CA TYR A 302 5.00 -33.70 -17.35
C TYR A 302 4.45 -34.11 -18.72
N LEU A 303 4.07 -33.15 -19.58
CA LEU A 303 3.54 -33.44 -20.91
C LEU A 303 4.55 -34.19 -21.79
N VAL A 304 5.81 -33.78 -21.76
CA VAL A 304 6.89 -34.41 -22.53
C VAL A 304 7.15 -35.84 -22.03
N ASN A 305 7.20 -36.04 -20.72
CA ASN A 305 7.44 -37.36 -20.12
C ASN A 305 6.29 -38.36 -20.31
N THR A 306 5.07 -37.85 -20.51
CA THR A 306 3.86 -38.68 -20.66
C THR A 306 3.55 -39.04 -22.12
N ALA A 307 4.23 -38.40 -23.08
CA ALA A 307 3.99 -38.62 -24.51
C ALA A 307 4.46 -40.02 -24.99
N PRO A 308 3.71 -40.67 -25.92
CA PRO A 308 4.09 -41.97 -26.47
C PRO A 308 5.32 -41.84 -27.37
N GLY A 309 6.42 -42.50 -26.97
CA GLY A 309 7.74 -42.41 -27.60
C GLY A 309 8.69 -41.52 -26.78
N LYS A 310 9.40 -42.13 -25.82
CA LYS A 310 10.27 -41.51 -24.79
C LYS A 310 11.50 -40.73 -25.30
N HIS A 311 11.34 -39.78 -26.23
CA HIS A 311 12.48 -39.14 -26.90
C HIS A 311 12.39 -37.60 -26.98
N GLY A 312 11.43 -36.97 -26.30
CA GLY A 312 11.46 -35.51 -26.13
C GLY A 312 12.42 -35.10 -25.02
N VAL A 313 13.46 -34.32 -25.33
CA VAL A 313 14.31 -33.67 -24.33
C VAL A 313 13.86 -32.21 -24.22
N LEU A 314 13.28 -31.85 -23.08
CA LEU A 314 13.03 -30.46 -22.76
C LEU A 314 14.33 -29.86 -22.24
N THR A 315 14.98 -29.03 -23.05
CA THR A 315 16.21 -28.35 -22.64
C THR A 315 15.85 -26.91 -22.29
N ARG A 316 15.90 -26.61 -20.99
CA ARG A 316 15.83 -25.22 -20.54
C ARG A 316 17.19 -24.58 -20.78
N LEU A 317 17.27 -23.71 -21.78
CA LEU A 317 18.41 -22.81 -21.93
C LEU A 317 18.16 -21.58 -21.06
N GLU A 318 18.87 -21.49 -19.94
CA GLU A 318 19.12 -20.19 -19.34
C GLU A 318 20.17 -19.50 -20.21
N GLU A 319 19.79 -18.41 -20.90
CA GLU A 319 20.61 -17.74 -21.92
C GLU A 319 22.01 -17.40 -21.39
N HIS A 320 23.01 -18.24 -21.71
CA HIS A 320 24.42 -17.93 -21.56
C HIS A 320 25.23 -18.01 -22.86
N ASP A 321 24.62 -18.38 -24.00
CA ASP A 321 25.33 -18.56 -25.28
C ASP A 321 24.86 -17.62 -26.41
N GLY A 322 25.77 -16.74 -26.82
CA GLY A 322 26.23 -16.65 -28.22
C GLY A 322 25.38 -16.02 -29.32
N GLU A 323 24.06 -15.82 -29.20
CA GLU A 323 23.27 -15.24 -30.31
C GLU A 323 23.19 -13.70 -30.27
N LYS A 324 23.91 -13.07 -31.20
CA LYS A 324 24.23 -11.64 -31.29
C LYS A 324 23.08 -10.68 -31.70
N SER A 325 21.80 -11.02 -31.59
CA SER A 325 20.77 -10.22 -32.31
C SER A 325 19.52 -9.73 -31.55
N CYS A 326 19.28 -10.01 -30.28
CA CYS A 326 18.13 -9.40 -29.59
C CYS A 326 18.24 -9.25 -28.06
N PRO A 327 17.72 -8.16 -27.46
CA PRO A 327 17.72 -7.95 -26.02
C PRO A 327 16.72 -8.88 -25.30
N ARG A 328 17.23 -10.00 -24.78
CA ARG A 328 16.83 -10.78 -23.59
C ARG A 328 15.31 -10.92 -23.33
N SER A 329 14.73 -12.04 -23.76
CA SER A 329 13.38 -12.50 -23.42
C SER A 329 13.29 -13.19 -22.06
N TYR A 330 12.12 -13.17 -21.41
CA TYR A 330 11.87 -13.93 -20.18
C TYR A 330 11.66 -15.42 -20.50
N SER A 331 12.74 -16.20 -20.38
CA SER A 331 12.74 -17.67 -20.52
C SER A 331 12.52 -18.16 -21.96
N LEU A 332 13.62 -18.55 -22.60
CA LEU A 332 13.57 -19.46 -23.75
C LEU A 332 13.33 -20.88 -23.25
N LEU A 333 12.25 -21.51 -23.71
CA LEU A 333 11.97 -22.91 -23.47
C LEU A 333 12.14 -23.63 -24.81
N HIS A 334 13.28 -24.29 -24.99
CA HIS A 334 13.50 -25.13 -26.17
C HIS A 334 12.89 -26.50 -25.94
N LEU A 335 11.88 -26.85 -26.74
CA LEU A 335 11.34 -28.20 -26.81
C LEU A 335 12.01 -28.95 -27.95
N ARG A 336 12.99 -29.77 -27.61
CA ARG A 336 13.60 -30.66 -28.59
C ARG A 336 12.84 -31.98 -28.58
N VAL A 337 11.92 -32.14 -29.53
CA VAL A 337 11.23 -33.42 -29.75
C VAL A 337 12.13 -34.26 -30.66
N SER A 338 12.91 -35.20 -30.10
CA SER A 338 13.75 -36.08 -30.93
C SER A 338 12.95 -37.31 -31.34
N GLN A 339 12.88 -37.59 -32.64
CA GLN A 339 12.60 -38.93 -33.16
C GLN A 339 13.68 -39.18 -34.21
N GLN A 340 14.77 -39.87 -33.83
CA GLN A 340 15.97 -40.15 -34.64
C GLN A 340 16.88 -38.94 -34.96
N PRO A 341 18.17 -39.16 -35.33
CA PRO A 341 19.25 -38.17 -35.22
C PRO A 341 19.21 -37.02 -36.25
N SER A 342 18.21 -36.97 -37.12
CA SER A 342 18.11 -36.02 -38.23
C SER A 342 16.81 -35.20 -38.14
N HIS A 343 16.96 -33.94 -37.72
CA HIS A 343 16.06 -32.78 -37.87
C HIS A 343 15.05 -32.35 -36.77
N GLU A 344 15.05 -31.01 -36.60
CA GLU A 344 14.13 -30.03 -36.01
C GLU A 344 13.87 -29.95 -34.49
N ALA A 345 14.50 -28.96 -33.85
CA ALA A 345 14.16 -28.49 -32.51
C ALA A 345 13.06 -27.41 -32.61
N LEU A 346 11.93 -27.61 -31.93
CA LEU A 346 10.86 -26.60 -31.86
C LEU A 346 11.13 -25.66 -30.69
N SER A 347 11.27 -24.36 -30.96
CA SER A 347 11.49 -23.36 -29.90
C SER A 347 10.17 -22.73 -29.48
N LEU A 348 9.96 -22.57 -28.16
CA LEU A 348 8.91 -21.72 -27.62
C LEU A 348 9.57 -20.61 -26.79
N ARG A 349 9.49 -19.39 -27.31
CA ARG A 349 10.04 -18.20 -26.64
C ARG A 349 8.91 -17.41 -26.02
N VAL A 350 8.87 -17.34 -24.70
CA VAL A 350 7.91 -16.49 -23.99
C VAL A 350 8.47 -15.07 -23.93
N HIS A 351 7.77 -14.12 -24.57
CA HIS A 351 8.24 -12.74 -24.62
C HIS A 351 7.79 -11.93 -23.41
N THR A 352 6.58 -12.17 -22.91
CA THR A 352 5.99 -11.33 -21.87
C THR A 352 5.43 -12.15 -20.70
N PRO A 353 5.60 -11.70 -19.44
CA PRO A 353 5.02 -12.40 -18.28
C PRO A 353 3.50 -12.55 -18.35
N GLN A 354 2.84 -11.78 -19.23
CA GLN A 354 1.40 -11.85 -19.46
C GLN A 354 0.96 -13.20 -20.07
N PHE A 355 1.87 -13.92 -20.76
CA PHE A 355 1.66 -15.29 -21.22
C PHE A 355 1.11 -16.19 -20.11
N TYR A 356 1.78 -16.21 -18.95
CA TYR A 356 1.39 -17.08 -17.83
C TYR A 356 0.03 -16.71 -17.24
N ARG A 357 -0.34 -15.43 -17.28
CA ARG A 357 -1.64 -14.97 -16.79
C ARG A 357 -2.77 -15.30 -17.75
N GLN A 358 -2.54 -15.18 -19.06
CA GLN A 358 -3.55 -15.51 -20.07
C GLN A 358 -3.75 -17.02 -20.19
N LEU A 359 -2.66 -17.81 -20.12
CA LEU A 359 -2.72 -19.27 -20.17
C LEU A 359 -3.75 -19.87 -19.19
N ILE A 360 -3.86 -19.28 -17.99
CA ILE A 360 -4.82 -19.65 -16.93
C ILE A 360 -6.29 -19.55 -17.37
N THR A 361 -6.59 -18.69 -18.35
CA THR A 361 -7.97 -18.46 -18.81
C THR A 361 -8.44 -19.50 -19.83
N TYR A 362 -7.52 -20.31 -20.36
CA TYR A 362 -7.80 -21.35 -21.33
C TYR A 362 -7.82 -22.74 -20.68
N GLY A 363 -8.55 -23.66 -21.30
CA GLY A 363 -8.70 -25.03 -20.80
C GLY A 363 -7.48 -25.90 -21.03
N THR A 364 -6.76 -25.68 -22.14
CA THR A 364 -5.56 -26.42 -22.57
C THR A 364 -4.47 -25.45 -23.04
N LEU A 365 -3.22 -25.92 -23.05
CA LEU A 365 -2.11 -25.12 -23.56
C LEU A 365 -2.18 -25.00 -25.08
N SER A 366 -2.59 -26.07 -25.79
CA SER A 366 -2.74 -26.04 -27.25
C SER A 366 -3.76 -24.99 -27.72
N ASP A 367 -4.89 -24.83 -27.01
CA ASP A 367 -5.90 -23.81 -27.33
C ASP A 367 -5.32 -22.39 -27.18
N TYR A 368 -4.60 -22.16 -26.07
CA TYR A 368 -3.98 -20.85 -25.84
C TYR A 368 -2.87 -20.54 -26.86
N LEU A 369 -2.02 -21.52 -27.16
CA LEU A 369 -0.97 -21.35 -28.16
C LEU A 369 -1.55 -21.08 -29.54
N SER A 370 -2.65 -21.75 -29.90
CA SER A 370 -3.40 -21.44 -31.14
C SER A 370 -3.91 -20.01 -31.14
N HIS A 371 -4.46 -19.53 -30.03
CA HIS A 371 -4.93 -18.14 -29.92
C HIS A 371 -3.79 -17.12 -29.97
N THR A 372 -2.64 -17.38 -29.32
CA THR A 372 -1.56 -16.37 -29.22
C THR A 372 -0.62 -16.39 -30.42
N LEU A 373 -0.26 -17.55 -30.97
CA LEU A 373 0.70 -17.68 -32.08
C LEU A 373 0.03 -17.46 -33.43
N LEU A 374 -1.20 -17.97 -33.63
CA LEU A 374 -1.92 -17.81 -34.90
C LEU A 374 -2.77 -16.52 -34.94
N HIS A 375 -2.58 -15.61 -33.99
CA HIS A 375 -3.33 -14.36 -33.96
C HIS A 375 -3.01 -13.53 -35.21
N PRO A 376 -4.00 -12.98 -35.94
CA PRO A 376 -3.79 -12.29 -37.23
C PRO A 376 -2.97 -10.99 -37.10
N TYR A 377 -2.85 -10.47 -35.88
CA TYR A 377 -2.01 -9.32 -35.57
C TYR A 377 -0.87 -9.76 -34.66
N GLU A 378 0.36 -9.78 -35.20
CA GLU A 378 1.61 -10.09 -34.47
C GLU A 378 1.82 -9.21 -33.24
N GLU A 379 1.28 -7.98 -33.25
CA GLU A 379 1.39 -7.03 -32.14
C GLU A 379 0.74 -7.53 -30.83
N ASN A 380 -0.04 -8.63 -30.87
CA ASN A 380 -0.70 -9.24 -29.71
C ASN A 380 -0.06 -10.58 -29.27
N HIS A 381 1.02 -11.02 -29.93
CA HIS A 381 1.69 -12.27 -29.61
C HIS A 381 2.41 -12.17 -28.27
N THR A 382 2.12 -13.10 -27.35
CA THR A 382 2.77 -13.16 -26.02
C THR A 382 3.98 -14.11 -26.00
N ALA A 383 4.08 -14.97 -27.02
CA ALA A 383 5.14 -15.91 -27.26
C ALA A 383 5.41 -16.01 -28.77
N TRP A 384 6.57 -16.55 -29.15
CA TRP A 384 6.97 -16.82 -30.52
C TRP A 384 7.48 -18.25 -30.65
N SER A 385 7.27 -18.87 -31.81
CA SER A 385 7.88 -20.15 -32.18
C SER A 385 8.62 -20.05 -33.51
N SER A 386 9.57 -20.97 -33.72
CA SER A 386 10.19 -21.17 -35.03
C SER A 386 9.21 -21.74 -36.07
N ASP A 387 8.27 -22.59 -35.63
CA ASP A 387 7.16 -23.11 -36.43
C ASP A 387 5.93 -23.27 -35.52
N ASP A 388 5.02 -22.29 -35.62
CA ASP A 388 3.83 -22.21 -34.79
C ASP A 388 2.92 -23.43 -34.97
N GLN A 389 2.71 -23.89 -36.22
CA GLN A 389 1.79 -24.99 -36.50
C GLN A 389 2.36 -26.34 -36.07
N ALA A 390 3.67 -26.56 -36.23
CA ALA A 390 4.31 -27.78 -35.75
C ALA A 390 4.31 -27.85 -34.21
N LEU A 391 4.59 -26.74 -33.53
CA LEU A 391 4.58 -26.67 -32.07
C LEU A 391 3.19 -26.95 -31.49
N ILE A 392 2.15 -26.30 -32.02
CA ILE A 392 0.76 -26.52 -31.57
C ILE A 392 0.37 -27.99 -31.74
N ARG A 393 0.66 -28.58 -32.91
CA ARG A 393 0.35 -30.00 -33.19
C ARG A 393 1.10 -30.95 -32.26
N ALA A 394 2.37 -30.67 -31.96
CA ALA A 394 3.16 -31.47 -31.03
C ALA A 394 2.57 -31.45 -29.61
N ILE A 395 2.24 -30.26 -29.10
CA ILE A 395 1.67 -30.10 -27.76
C ILE A 395 0.27 -30.74 -27.67
N GLN A 396 -0.56 -30.57 -28.69
CA GLN A 396 -1.89 -31.18 -28.74
C GLN A 396 -1.81 -32.72 -28.68
N LYS A 397 -0.83 -33.33 -29.37
CA LYS A 397 -0.56 -34.77 -29.27
C LYS A 397 -0.19 -35.17 -27.83
N CYS A 398 0.70 -34.44 -27.16
CA CYS A 398 1.09 -34.71 -25.77
C CYS A 398 -0.09 -34.57 -24.80
N GLU A 399 -0.89 -33.51 -24.90
CA GLU A 399 -2.07 -33.30 -24.04
C GLU A 399 -3.13 -34.41 -24.22
N SER A 400 -3.33 -34.86 -25.46
CA SER A 400 -4.26 -35.95 -25.77
C SER A 400 -3.80 -37.29 -25.19
N ALA A 401 -2.49 -37.55 -25.17
CA ALA A 401 -1.91 -38.74 -24.57
C ALA A 401 -2.01 -38.74 -23.04
N ALA A 402 -1.70 -37.59 -22.40
CA ALA A 402 -1.82 -37.44 -20.95
C ALA A 402 -3.28 -37.61 -20.47
N SER A 403 -4.25 -37.13 -21.25
CA SER A 403 -5.68 -37.25 -20.94
C SER A 403 -6.19 -38.71 -21.00
N ARG A 404 -5.54 -39.60 -21.77
CA ARG A 404 -5.92 -41.01 -21.88
C ARG A 404 -5.44 -41.88 -20.71
N GLN A 405 -4.39 -41.47 -19.99
CA GLN A 405 -3.81 -42.27 -18.90
C GLN A 405 -4.55 -42.15 -17.56
N VAL A 406 -5.32 -41.08 -17.32
CA VAL A 406 -6.08 -40.89 -16.07
C VAL A 406 -7.52 -40.44 -16.38
N PRO A 407 -8.48 -41.37 -16.51
CA PRO A 407 -9.89 -41.03 -16.69
C PRO A 407 -10.47 -40.49 -15.38
N GLY A 408 -10.92 -39.23 -15.37
CA GLY A 408 -11.75 -38.66 -14.28
C GLY A 408 -11.08 -37.66 -13.33
N GLN A 409 -9.75 -37.48 -13.37
CA GLN A 409 -9.07 -36.37 -12.68
C GLN A 409 -8.58 -35.35 -13.71
N ARG A 410 -9.31 -34.25 -13.90
CA ARG A 410 -8.74 -33.07 -14.56
C ARG A 410 -7.55 -32.60 -13.72
N PRO A 411 -6.33 -32.50 -14.27
CA PRO A 411 -5.12 -32.54 -13.46
C PRO A 411 -4.96 -31.30 -12.58
N HIS A 412 -4.19 -31.47 -11.50
CA HIS A 412 -3.81 -30.55 -10.41
C HIS A 412 -3.72 -29.03 -10.70
N ILE A 413 -3.58 -28.62 -11.96
CA ILE A 413 -3.47 -27.25 -12.44
C ILE A 413 -4.70 -26.43 -12.07
N GLN A 414 -5.93 -26.95 -12.21
CA GLN A 414 -7.14 -26.20 -11.79
C GLN A 414 -7.17 -25.93 -10.29
N ASN A 415 -6.80 -26.90 -9.45
CA ASN A 415 -6.76 -26.72 -7.99
C ASN A 415 -5.63 -25.78 -7.54
N ALA A 416 -4.48 -25.81 -8.22
CA ALA A 416 -3.38 -24.86 -7.99
C ALA A 416 -3.72 -23.45 -8.51
N LEU A 417 -4.36 -23.33 -9.69
CA LEU A 417 -4.90 -22.09 -10.26
C LEU A 417 -5.87 -21.41 -9.30
N VAL A 418 -6.85 -22.18 -8.82
CA VAL A 418 -7.87 -21.79 -7.86
C VAL A 418 -7.18 -21.23 -6.61
N LYS A 419 -6.24 -21.98 -6.00
CA LYS A 419 -5.45 -21.49 -4.84
C LYS A 419 -4.66 -20.20 -5.13
N THR A 420 -4.12 -20.03 -6.33
CA THR A 420 -3.29 -18.88 -6.72
C THR A 420 -4.13 -17.63 -7.01
N LEU A 421 -5.22 -17.77 -7.74
CA LEU A 421 -6.25 -16.72 -7.94
C LEU A 421 -6.85 -16.29 -6.59
N PHE A 422 -6.97 -17.21 -5.62
CA PHE A 422 -7.37 -16.87 -4.26
C PHE A 422 -6.34 -16.08 -3.47
N ALA A 423 -5.04 -16.38 -3.62
CA ALA A 423 -4.00 -15.59 -2.99
C ALA A 423 -4.02 -14.14 -3.49
N ILE A 424 -4.22 -13.96 -4.81
CA ILE A 424 -4.28 -12.65 -5.47
C ILE A 424 -5.55 -11.87 -5.07
N SER A 425 -6.74 -12.47 -5.22
CA SER A 425 -8.01 -11.82 -4.84
C SER A 425 -8.07 -11.51 -3.34
N ARG A 426 -7.51 -12.37 -2.48
CA ARG A 426 -7.34 -12.12 -1.05
C ARG A 426 -6.43 -10.92 -0.79
N GLN A 427 -5.30 -10.82 -1.49
CA GLN A 427 -4.36 -9.71 -1.28
C GLN A 427 -4.93 -8.36 -1.76
N VAL A 428 -5.63 -8.35 -2.90
CA VAL A 428 -6.31 -7.15 -3.41
C VAL A 428 -7.46 -6.72 -2.49
N ARG A 429 -8.25 -7.67 -1.99
CA ARG A 429 -9.32 -7.42 -1.01
C ARG A 429 -8.77 -6.87 0.30
N ASP A 430 -7.77 -7.54 0.87
CA ASP A 430 -7.18 -7.16 2.15
C ASP A 430 -6.56 -5.77 2.05
N PHE A 431 -5.89 -5.45 0.94
CA PHE A 431 -5.29 -4.13 0.75
C PHE A 431 -6.35 -3.03 0.63
N ARG A 432 -7.40 -3.17 -0.19
CA ARG A 432 -8.37 -2.08 -0.37
C ARG A 432 -9.34 -1.94 0.81
N LEU A 433 -9.95 -3.04 1.25
CA LEU A 433 -10.99 -3.01 2.28
C LEU A 433 -10.41 -2.61 3.64
N VAL A 434 -9.32 -3.28 4.06
CA VAL A 434 -8.73 -3.04 5.39
C VAL A 434 -8.06 -1.67 5.43
N THR A 435 -7.37 -1.25 4.37
CA THR A 435 -6.69 0.06 4.37
C THR A 435 -7.66 1.22 4.37
N VAL A 436 -8.75 1.19 3.59
CA VAL A 436 -9.72 2.29 3.58
C VAL A 436 -10.41 2.43 4.94
N LEU A 437 -10.81 1.30 5.55
CA LEU A 437 -11.36 1.29 6.91
C LEU A 437 -10.31 1.72 7.95
N ALA A 438 -9.05 1.29 7.81
CA ALA A 438 -7.99 1.73 8.71
C ALA A 438 -7.78 3.25 8.60
N CYS A 439 -7.74 3.82 7.39
CA CYS A 439 -7.57 5.27 7.19
C CYS A 439 -8.70 6.10 7.81
N LEU A 440 -9.95 5.71 7.61
CA LEU A 440 -11.07 6.38 8.28
C LEU A 440 -11.03 6.20 9.80
N TYR A 441 -10.54 5.05 10.29
CA TYR A 441 -10.38 4.83 11.72
C TYR A 441 -9.24 5.67 12.33
N ILE A 442 -8.14 5.90 11.59
CA ILE A 442 -7.10 6.86 11.99
C ILE A 442 -7.73 8.23 12.22
N ILE A 443 -8.50 8.70 11.24
CA ILE A 443 -9.18 10.00 11.31
C ILE A 443 -10.07 10.08 12.55
N SER A 444 -10.92 9.07 12.78
CA SER A 444 -11.79 9.02 13.96
C SER A 444 -11.00 8.97 15.28
N LEU A 445 -9.89 8.24 15.36
CA LEU A 445 -9.05 8.20 16.56
C LEU A 445 -8.37 9.53 16.84
N VAL A 446 -7.83 10.17 15.81
CA VAL A 446 -7.21 11.50 15.90
C VAL A 446 -8.25 12.51 16.41
N ASP A 447 -9.44 12.53 15.80
CA ASP A 447 -10.54 13.42 16.18
C ASP A 447 -10.94 13.27 17.67
N ARG A 448 -10.90 12.04 18.21
CA ARG A 448 -11.18 11.77 19.63
C ARG A 448 -10.09 12.29 20.56
N VAL A 449 -8.81 12.09 20.22
CA VAL A 449 -7.65 12.44 21.06
C VAL A 449 -7.35 13.95 21.00
N ASN A 450 -7.84 14.66 19.99
CA ASN A 450 -7.61 16.09 19.84
C ASN A 450 -7.98 16.94 21.06
N ILE A 451 -9.00 16.57 21.83
CA ILE A 451 -9.32 17.31 23.06
C ILE A 451 -8.22 17.24 24.10
N SER A 452 -7.55 16.09 24.27
CA SER A 452 -6.42 15.96 25.18
C SER A 452 -5.20 16.73 24.69
N THR A 453 -4.94 16.77 23.39
CA THR A 453 -3.83 17.56 22.84
C THR A 453 -4.12 19.06 22.89
N ALA A 454 -5.35 19.47 22.54
CA ALA A 454 -5.82 20.84 22.65
C ALA A 454 -5.85 21.34 24.10
N ALA A 455 -6.17 20.46 25.07
CA ALA A 455 -6.12 20.76 26.50
C ALA A 455 -4.75 21.26 26.95
N VAL A 456 -3.67 20.65 26.41
CA VAL A 456 -2.29 21.07 26.66
C VAL A 456 -1.93 22.33 25.84
N ALA A 457 -2.59 22.56 24.70
CA ALA A 457 -2.43 23.75 23.85
C ALA A 457 -3.37 24.93 24.23
N HIS A 458 -3.57 25.20 25.52
CA HIS A 458 -4.34 26.33 26.06
C HIS A 458 -5.88 26.28 25.92
N LEU A 459 -6.48 25.18 25.48
CA LEU A 459 -7.95 25.01 25.50
C LEU A 459 -8.51 25.10 26.93
N ASN A 460 -7.77 24.54 27.89
CA ASN A 460 -8.19 24.46 29.29
C ASN A 460 -8.34 25.84 29.95
N SER A 461 -7.43 26.76 29.65
CA SER A 461 -7.48 28.15 30.14
C SER A 461 -8.58 28.95 29.43
N ASP A 462 -8.75 28.75 28.13
CA ASP A 462 -9.69 29.52 27.31
C ASP A 462 -11.16 29.27 27.64
N LEU A 463 -11.51 28.02 27.93
CA LEU A 463 -12.87 27.58 28.19
C LEU A 463 -13.14 27.30 29.68
N ALA A 464 -12.20 27.64 30.55
CA ALA A 464 -12.25 27.37 31.99
C ALA A 464 -12.64 25.90 32.30
N LEU A 465 -12.02 24.95 31.60
CA LEU A 465 -12.27 23.51 31.77
C LEU A 465 -11.61 22.92 33.03
N GLN A 466 -10.65 23.65 33.61
CA GLN A 466 -9.99 23.29 34.87
C GLN A 466 -10.90 23.45 36.09
N THR A 467 -12.03 24.17 35.96
CA THR A 467 -12.97 24.37 37.06
C THR A 467 -13.86 23.14 37.25
N GLY A 468 -13.64 22.41 38.34
CA GLY A 468 -14.44 21.24 38.71
C GLY A 468 -14.32 20.08 37.72
N ALA A 469 -15.42 19.37 37.48
CA ALA A 469 -15.45 18.18 36.61
C ALA A 469 -15.70 18.49 35.12
N ARG A 470 -15.60 19.76 34.68
CA ARG A 470 -15.99 20.19 33.32
C ARG A 470 -15.25 19.44 32.21
N TYR A 471 -13.93 19.27 32.32
CA TYR A 471 -13.14 18.51 31.34
C TYR A 471 -13.63 17.07 31.20
N SER A 472 -13.81 16.37 32.31
CA SER A 472 -14.32 14.98 32.32
C SER A 472 -15.75 14.90 31.77
N ILE A 473 -16.63 15.85 32.10
CA ILE A 473 -18.00 15.90 31.55
C ILE A 473 -17.98 16.01 30.02
N VAL A 474 -17.16 16.92 29.46
CA VAL A 474 -17.04 17.10 28.00
C VAL A 474 -16.57 15.83 27.29
N ILE A 475 -15.71 15.03 27.93
CA ILE A 475 -15.29 13.72 27.40
C ILE A 475 -16.40 12.68 27.56
N SER A 476 -17.05 12.61 28.72
CA SER A 476 -18.06 11.58 29.02
C SER A 476 -19.34 11.72 28.18
N VAL A 477 -19.82 12.94 27.89
CA VAL A 477 -21.06 13.15 27.12
C VAL A 477 -21.00 12.58 25.70
N PHE A 478 -19.81 12.53 25.09
CA PHE A 478 -19.58 11.86 23.81
C PHE A 478 -19.89 10.36 23.90
N PHE A 479 -19.41 9.69 24.96
CA PHE A 479 -19.58 8.24 25.10
C PHE A 479 -21.02 7.82 25.37
N ILE A 480 -21.83 8.68 26.00
CA ILE A 480 -23.26 8.41 26.24
C ILE A 480 -23.98 8.26 24.90
N THR A 481 -23.90 9.27 24.02
CA THR A 481 -24.56 9.18 22.71
C THR A 481 -23.89 8.16 21.79
N TYR A 482 -22.56 8.03 21.85
CA TYR A 482 -21.84 7.00 21.12
C TYR A 482 -22.34 5.59 21.46
N THR A 483 -22.59 5.29 22.74
CA THR A 483 -23.08 3.98 23.19
C THR A 483 -24.52 3.72 22.73
N VAL A 484 -25.41 4.71 22.88
CA VAL A 484 -26.83 4.56 22.57
C VAL A 484 -27.06 4.35 21.06
N PHE A 485 -26.32 5.05 20.21
CA PHE A 485 -26.53 5.02 18.75
C PHE A 485 -25.75 3.90 18.03
N GLN A 486 -24.86 3.16 18.70
CA GLN A 486 -24.09 2.08 18.08
C GLN A 486 -24.93 0.92 17.53
N PRO A 487 -25.91 0.36 18.27
CA PRO A 487 -26.78 -0.70 17.75
C PRO A 487 -27.54 -0.23 16.51
N LEU A 488 -28.07 1.00 16.57
CA LEU A 488 -28.77 1.64 15.45
C LEU A 488 -27.86 1.81 14.23
N GLY A 489 -26.63 2.30 14.42
CA GLY A 489 -25.65 2.47 13.35
C GLY A 489 -25.29 1.16 12.65
N THR A 490 -25.23 0.05 13.39
CA THR A 490 -24.97 -1.29 12.80
C THR A 490 -26.11 -1.72 11.89
N VAL A 491 -27.36 -1.53 12.32
CA VAL A 491 -28.56 -1.84 11.52
C VAL A 491 -28.64 -0.94 10.28
N LEU A 492 -28.37 0.36 10.43
CA LEU A 492 -28.35 1.33 9.33
C LEU A 492 -27.26 1.01 8.30
N THR A 493 -26.09 0.56 8.75
CA THR A 493 -25.01 0.11 7.85
C THR A 493 -25.48 -1.02 6.92
N ARG A 494 -26.31 -1.94 7.42
CA ARG A 494 -26.88 -3.02 6.59
C ARG A 494 -27.99 -2.54 5.67
N LYS A 495 -28.88 -1.66 6.14
CA LYS A 495 -30.03 -1.17 5.34
C LYS A 495 -29.63 -0.22 4.22
N ILE A 496 -28.72 0.72 4.49
CA ILE A 496 -28.31 1.78 3.55
C ILE A 496 -27.11 1.35 2.70
N GLY A 497 -26.34 0.38 3.21
CA GLY A 497 -25.07 -0.07 2.63
C GLY A 497 -23.88 0.68 3.22
N PRO A 498 -22.73 0.00 3.40
CA PRO A 498 -21.59 0.54 4.13
C PRO A 498 -20.95 1.73 3.40
N ARG A 499 -20.98 1.72 2.07
CA ARG A 499 -20.41 2.79 1.24
C ARG A 499 -21.07 4.13 1.48
N TRP A 500 -22.40 4.17 1.44
CA TRP A 500 -23.15 5.41 1.65
C TRP A 500 -23.17 5.80 3.13
N PHE A 501 -23.47 4.84 4.01
CA PHE A 501 -23.62 5.13 5.42
C PHE A 501 -22.30 5.58 6.06
N LEU A 502 -21.22 4.79 5.97
CA LEU A 502 -19.96 5.07 6.66
C LEU A 502 -19.30 6.37 6.15
N SER A 503 -19.38 6.66 4.85
CA SER A 503 -18.84 7.91 4.31
C SER A 503 -19.70 9.14 4.65
N SER A 504 -21.03 8.99 4.76
CA SER A 504 -21.91 10.10 5.12
C SER A 504 -21.75 10.49 6.58
N ILE A 505 -21.66 9.51 7.49
CA ILE A 505 -21.36 9.80 8.89
C ILE A 505 -19.97 10.42 9.03
N ALA A 506 -18.99 9.99 8.21
CA ALA A 506 -17.64 10.57 8.17
C ALA A 506 -17.62 12.05 7.78
N MET A 507 -18.43 12.40 6.78
CA MET A 507 -18.62 13.79 6.39
C MET A 507 -19.29 14.58 7.52
N ALA A 508 -20.34 14.02 8.14
CA ALA A 508 -21.09 14.70 9.18
C ALA A 508 -20.23 15.01 10.43
N TRP A 509 -19.47 14.03 10.95
CA TRP A 509 -18.61 14.31 12.11
C TRP A 509 -17.45 15.24 11.77
N GLY A 510 -16.89 15.16 10.54
CA GLY A 510 -15.84 16.07 10.08
C GLY A 510 -16.30 17.53 10.07
N LEU A 511 -17.54 17.80 9.62
CA LEU A 511 -18.13 19.14 9.66
C LEU A 511 -18.33 19.65 11.10
N VAL A 512 -18.76 18.77 12.02
CA VAL A 512 -18.88 19.13 13.45
C VAL A 512 -17.51 19.40 14.07
N MET A 513 -16.47 18.67 13.67
CA MET A 513 -15.09 18.91 14.10
C MET A 513 -14.57 20.28 13.67
N ILE A 514 -14.85 20.72 12.43
CA ILE A 514 -14.56 22.09 12.00
C ILE A 514 -15.28 23.10 12.92
N GLY A 515 -16.54 22.81 13.29
CA GLY A 515 -17.32 23.60 14.24
C GLY A 515 -16.68 23.76 15.63
N ASN A 516 -15.98 22.73 16.14
CA ASN A 516 -15.28 22.82 17.43
C ASN A 516 -14.22 23.93 17.48
N GLY A 517 -13.58 24.23 16.34
CA GLY A 517 -12.59 25.30 16.25
C GLY A 517 -13.16 26.70 16.49
N PHE A 518 -14.47 26.89 16.36
CA PHE A 518 -15.16 28.18 16.50
C PHE A 518 -15.89 28.36 17.83
N VAL A 519 -15.70 27.45 18.79
CA VAL A 519 -16.40 27.49 20.07
C VAL A 519 -15.85 28.57 21.01
N HIS A 520 -16.73 29.23 21.75
CA HIS A 520 -16.36 30.23 22.78
C HIS A 520 -16.74 29.83 24.22
N SER A 521 -17.52 28.76 24.40
CA SER A 521 -18.02 28.32 25.71
C SER A 521 -17.91 26.79 25.85
N TRP A 522 -17.66 26.31 27.08
CA TRP A 522 -17.55 24.87 27.35
C TRP A 522 -18.87 24.11 27.13
N GLN A 523 -20.02 24.78 27.33
CA GLN A 523 -21.35 24.21 27.09
C GLN A 523 -21.56 23.92 25.59
N THR A 524 -21.16 24.86 24.72
CA THR A 524 -21.21 24.65 23.27
C THR A 524 -20.28 23.53 22.84
N LEU A 525 -19.08 23.44 23.44
CA LEU A 525 -18.16 22.33 23.19
C LEU A 525 -18.79 20.97 23.58
N ALA A 526 -19.45 20.90 24.75
CA ALA A 526 -20.17 19.71 25.18
C ALA A 526 -21.31 19.33 24.24
N GLY A 527 -22.07 20.31 23.73
CA GLY A 527 -23.13 20.09 22.73
C GLY A 527 -22.60 19.54 21.40
N LEU A 528 -21.50 20.07 20.89
CA LEU A 528 -20.85 19.52 19.69
C LEU A 528 -20.29 18.12 19.94
N ARG A 529 -19.79 17.83 21.15
CA ARG A 529 -19.35 16.47 21.53
C ARG A 529 -20.49 15.45 21.52
N VAL A 530 -21.69 15.84 21.93
CA VAL A 530 -22.88 15.00 21.82
C VAL A 530 -23.16 14.65 20.35
N LEU A 531 -23.10 15.62 19.44
CA LEU A 531 -23.30 15.41 18.00
C LEU A 531 -22.23 14.49 17.39
N ILE A 532 -20.96 14.68 17.75
CA ILE A 532 -19.88 13.79 17.29
C ILE A 532 -20.15 12.36 17.77
N GLY A 533 -20.60 12.18 19.02
CA GLY A 533 -20.97 10.86 19.53
C GLY A 533 -22.07 10.18 18.72
N VAL A 534 -23.09 10.93 18.30
CA VAL A 534 -24.16 10.41 17.42
C VAL A 534 -23.61 10.00 16.05
N PHE A 535 -22.80 10.85 15.41
CA PHE A 535 -22.31 10.58 14.06
C PHE A 535 -21.24 9.48 14.03
N GLU A 536 -20.31 9.45 14.98
CA GLU A 536 -19.26 8.42 15.01
C GLU A 536 -19.78 7.03 15.43
N ALA A 537 -20.91 6.94 16.14
CA ALA A 537 -21.41 5.70 16.75
C ALA A 537 -21.50 4.52 15.77
N GLY A 538 -21.87 4.79 14.52
CA GLY A 538 -22.04 3.76 13.49
C GLY A 538 -20.73 3.26 12.87
N TYR A 539 -19.63 4.00 13.02
CA TYR A 539 -18.41 3.75 12.24
C TYR A 539 -17.72 2.45 12.64
N PHE A 540 -17.29 2.36 13.91
CA PHE A 540 -16.56 1.19 14.42
C PHE A 540 -17.34 -0.12 14.29
N PRO A 541 -18.59 -0.24 14.77
CA PRO A 541 -19.34 -1.49 14.62
C PRO A 541 -19.68 -1.79 13.15
N GLY A 542 -19.94 -0.78 12.33
CA GLY A 542 -20.17 -0.95 10.89
C GLY A 542 -18.93 -1.51 10.17
N ALA A 543 -17.73 -1.01 10.49
CA ALA A 543 -16.47 -1.50 9.95
C ALA A 543 -16.17 -2.95 10.38
N VAL A 544 -16.34 -3.27 11.68
CA VAL A 544 -16.14 -4.62 12.22
C VAL A 544 -17.15 -5.61 11.61
N TYR A 545 -18.41 -5.21 11.49
CA TYR A 545 -19.46 -6.01 10.85
C TYR A 545 -19.14 -6.27 9.38
N LEU A 546 -18.76 -5.24 8.62
CA LEU A 546 -18.36 -5.37 7.21
C LEU A 546 -17.21 -6.38 7.06
N LEU A 547 -16.12 -6.21 7.80
CA LEU A 547 -15.01 -7.16 7.81
C LEU A 547 -15.48 -8.59 8.19
N SER A 548 -16.43 -8.72 9.11
CA SER A 548 -16.93 -10.03 9.54
C SER A 548 -17.69 -10.81 8.45
N THR A 549 -18.21 -10.12 7.42
CA THR A 549 -18.90 -10.71 6.26
C THR A 549 -17.94 -11.18 5.17
N TRP A 550 -16.75 -10.56 5.08
CA TRP A 550 -15.76 -10.83 4.04
C TRP A 550 -14.78 -11.96 4.37
N TYR A 551 -14.64 -12.32 5.66
CA TYR A 551 -13.60 -13.23 6.15
C TYR A 551 -14.14 -14.44 6.92
N THR A 552 -13.36 -15.52 6.96
CA THR A 552 -13.63 -16.74 7.76
C THR A 552 -13.08 -16.62 9.18
N ARG A 553 -13.57 -17.42 10.14
CA ARG A 553 -13.25 -17.30 11.60
C ARG A 553 -11.74 -17.23 11.91
N PHE A 554 -10.94 -18.10 11.29
CA PHE A 554 -9.51 -18.20 11.56
C PHE A 554 -8.63 -17.26 10.72
N ASP A 555 -9.25 -16.40 9.92
CA ASP A 555 -8.57 -15.37 9.15
C ASP A 555 -8.84 -13.96 9.71
N MET A 556 -9.71 -13.79 10.71
CA MET A 556 -10.13 -12.45 11.16
C MET A 556 -9.10 -11.70 11.99
N GLN A 557 -8.33 -12.36 12.87
CA GLN A 557 -7.53 -11.65 13.87
C GLN A 557 -6.47 -10.77 13.22
N LYS A 558 -5.74 -11.28 12.22
CA LYS A 558 -4.80 -10.47 11.44
C LYS A 558 -5.43 -9.21 10.86
N ARG A 559 -6.69 -9.26 10.41
CA ARG A 559 -7.34 -8.13 9.71
C ARG A 559 -7.88 -7.11 10.70
N TYR A 560 -8.47 -7.57 11.80
CA TYR A 560 -8.84 -6.68 12.91
C TYR A 560 -7.61 -6.01 13.52
N THR A 561 -6.51 -6.75 13.66
CA THR A 561 -5.25 -6.17 14.14
C THR A 561 -4.68 -5.16 13.17
N VAL A 562 -4.68 -5.39 11.85
CA VAL A 562 -4.20 -4.38 10.89
C VAL A 562 -5.13 -3.16 10.87
N PHE A 563 -6.45 -3.36 10.83
CA PHE A 563 -7.45 -2.30 10.90
C PHE A 563 -7.27 -1.41 12.14
N TYR A 564 -7.21 -2.02 13.32
CA TYR A 564 -7.12 -1.32 14.59
C TYR A 564 -5.70 -0.78 14.85
N GLY A 565 -4.67 -1.61 14.60
CA GLY A 565 -3.28 -1.31 14.89
C GLY A 565 -2.70 -0.19 14.03
N VAL A 566 -3.04 -0.14 12.73
CA VAL A 566 -2.69 1.01 11.88
C VAL A 566 -3.37 2.28 12.40
N GLY A 567 -4.63 2.18 12.82
CA GLY A 567 -5.37 3.24 13.52
C GLY A 567 -4.60 3.79 14.72
N CYS A 568 -4.17 2.93 15.63
CA CYS A 568 -3.47 3.32 16.85
C CYS A 568 -2.09 3.93 16.60
N VAL A 569 -1.29 3.33 15.71
CA VAL A 569 0.06 3.82 15.41
C VAL A 569 0.02 5.18 14.71
N ALA A 570 -0.84 5.33 13.71
CA ALA A 570 -0.97 6.61 13.01
C ALA A 570 -1.74 7.65 13.85
N GLY A 571 -2.68 7.22 14.70
CA GLY A 571 -3.33 8.09 15.68
C GLY A 571 -2.33 8.69 16.68
N ALA A 572 -1.31 7.93 17.10
CA ALA A 572 -0.22 8.44 17.92
C ALA A 572 0.60 9.54 17.23
N LEU A 573 0.79 9.43 15.90
CA LEU A 573 1.41 10.50 15.11
C LEU A 573 0.52 11.75 15.01
N GLY A 574 -0.78 11.63 15.28
CA GLY A 574 -1.71 12.76 15.41
C GLY A 574 -1.28 13.76 16.48
N GLY A 575 -0.67 13.31 17.58
CA GLY A 575 -0.12 14.21 18.60
C GLY A 575 0.99 15.13 18.06
N ILE A 576 1.84 14.62 17.16
CA ILE A 576 2.88 15.40 16.48
C ILE A 576 2.26 16.39 15.49
N LEU A 577 1.26 15.95 14.72
CA LEU A 577 0.53 16.82 13.80
C LEU A 577 -0.14 17.97 14.56
N ALA A 578 -0.85 17.65 15.63
CA ALA A 578 -1.53 18.62 16.49
C ALA A 578 -0.53 19.58 17.18
N PHE A 579 0.65 19.11 17.59
CA PHE A 579 1.73 20.00 18.04
C PHE A 579 2.15 20.98 16.93
N GLY A 580 2.39 20.49 15.72
CA GLY A 580 2.72 21.34 14.56
C GLY A 580 1.63 22.38 14.26
N LEU A 581 0.36 21.99 14.32
CA LEU A 581 -0.78 22.89 14.12
C LEU A 581 -0.94 23.89 15.26
N SER A 582 -0.61 23.51 16.50
CA SER A 582 -0.66 24.41 17.66
C SER A 582 0.30 25.61 17.53
N GLN A 583 1.37 25.48 16.73
CA GLN A 583 2.31 26.57 16.45
C GLN A 583 1.72 27.68 15.56
N MET A 584 0.53 27.47 14.97
CA MET A 584 -0.20 28.49 14.21
C MET A 584 -0.91 29.51 15.12
N ASN A 585 -0.48 29.63 16.37
CA ASN A 585 -1.05 30.55 17.35
C ASN A 585 -0.92 32.01 16.88
N GLY A 586 -2.02 32.76 16.90
CA GLY A 586 -2.07 34.17 16.46
C GLY A 586 -2.34 34.34 14.97
N LEU A 587 -2.30 33.27 14.16
CA LEU A 587 -2.65 33.34 12.75
C LEU A 587 -4.16 33.58 12.60
N ALA A 588 -4.53 34.60 11.81
CA ALA A 588 -5.91 35.09 11.65
C ALA A 588 -6.64 35.46 12.97
N GLY A 589 -5.88 35.81 14.03
CA GLY A 589 -6.45 36.13 15.35
C GLY A 589 -6.97 34.91 16.12
N LEU A 590 -6.70 33.68 15.65
CA LEU A 590 -7.14 32.45 16.29
C LEU A 590 -6.03 31.84 17.17
N ARG A 591 -6.43 31.24 18.30
CA ARG A 591 -5.52 30.50 19.17
C ARG A 591 -5.13 29.15 18.55
N GLY A 592 -3.92 28.67 18.84
CA GLY A 592 -3.35 27.45 18.26
C GLY A 592 -4.24 26.20 18.35
N TRP A 593 -4.97 25.99 19.46
CA TRP A 593 -5.86 24.84 19.61
C TRP A 593 -7.04 24.82 18.63
N ARG A 594 -7.48 25.99 18.14
CA ARG A 594 -8.59 26.10 17.18
C ARG A 594 -8.18 25.54 15.82
N TRP A 595 -6.94 25.77 15.41
CA TRP A 595 -6.38 25.27 14.16
C TRP A 595 -6.29 23.74 14.11
N ILE A 596 -6.09 23.08 15.26
CA ILE A 596 -6.11 21.61 15.37
C ILE A 596 -7.47 21.10 14.88
N PHE A 597 -8.58 21.60 15.46
CA PHE A 597 -9.92 21.16 15.10
C PHE A 597 -10.32 21.51 13.65
N ILE A 598 -9.95 22.70 13.17
CA ILE A 598 -10.30 23.15 11.81
C ILE A 598 -9.59 22.31 10.74
N ILE A 599 -8.27 22.19 10.83
CA ILE A 599 -7.48 21.50 9.80
C ILE A 599 -7.79 20.00 9.82
N GLU A 600 -7.85 19.40 11.00
CA GLU A 600 -8.13 17.97 11.10
C GLU A 600 -9.56 17.64 10.69
N GLY A 601 -10.55 18.48 11.03
CA GLY A 601 -11.91 18.35 10.52
C GLY A 601 -12.02 18.46 8.99
N ILE A 602 -11.22 19.32 8.35
CA ILE A 602 -11.12 19.38 6.87
C ILE A 602 -10.52 18.08 6.32
N LEU A 603 -9.46 17.56 6.95
CA LEU A 603 -8.88 16.27 6.57
C LEU A 603 -9.89 15.13 6.74
N SER A 604 -10.73 15.15 7.77
CA SER A 604 -11.83 14.19 7.97
C SER A 604 -12.84 14.26 6.83
N CYS A 605 -13.23 15.46 6.39
CA CYS A 605 -14.15 15.64 5.25
C CYS A 605 -13.54 15.14 3.93
N ILE A 606 -12.25 15.41 3.68
CA ILE A 606 -11.54 14.89 2.50
C ILE A 606 -11.46 13.36 2.57
N GLY A 607 -11.11 12.81 3.73
CA GLY A 607 -11.09 11.37 3.98
C GLY A 607 -12.44 10.71 3.74
N ALA A 608 -13.54 11.37 4.14
CA ALA A 608 -14.90 10.93 3.87
C ALA A 608 -15.20 10.85 2.36
N LEU A 609 -14.84 11.88 1.58
CA LEU A 609 -15.01 11.86 0.12
C LEU A 609 -14.18 10.76 -0.57
N VAL A 610 -12.93 10.60 -0.14
CA VAL A 610 -12.05 9.55 -0.65
C VAL A 610 -12.64 8.18 -0.29
N SER A 611 -13.09 7.99 0.95
CA SER A 611 -13.71 6.74 1.37
C SER A 611 -14.95 6.41 0.55
N TYR A 612 -15.78 7.40 0.20
CA TYR A 612 -16.97 7.17 -0.62
C TYR A 612 -16.62 6.59 -2.00
N VAL A 613 -15.46 6.93 -2.55
CA VAL A 613 -14.99 6.40 -3.85
C VAL A 613 -14.35 5.02 -3.71
N PHE A 614 -13.58 4.79 -2.64
CA PHE A 614 -12.76 3.58 -2.51
C PHE A 614 -13.35 2.48 -1.64
N LEU A 615 -14.29 2.79 -0.75
CA LEU A 615 -14.94 1.84 0.17
C LEU A 615 -15.82 0.86 -0.61
N VAL A 616 -15.68 -0.41 -0.25
CA VAL A 616 -16.35 -1.53 -0.90
C VAL A 616 -17.62 -1.91 -0.14
N GLY A 617 -18.65 -2.30 -0.88
CA GLY A 617 -19.91 -2.82 -0.34
C GLY A 617 -19.80 -4.17 0.37
N PHE A 618 -20.94 -4.76 0.69
CA PHE A 618 -21.00 -6.15 1.17
C PHE A 618 -20.60 -7.13 0.07
N PRO A 619 -20.20 -8.38 0.40
CA PRO A 619 -19.87 -9.41 -0.57
C PRO A 619 -20.95 -9.63 -1.64
N GLU A 620 -22.22 -9.43 -1.30
CA GLU A 620 -23.39 -9.57 -2.18
C GLU A 620 -23.51 -8.44 -3.22
N GLU A 621 -22.83 -7.32 -3.02
CA GLU A 621 -22.87 -6.15 -3.92
C GLU A 621 -21.47 -5.85 -4.50
N ALA A 622 -20.52 -6.76 -4.29
CA ALA A 622 -19.11 -6.57 -4.59
C ALA A 622 -18.83 -6.32 -6.08
N ASP A 623 -19.65 -6.89 -6.97
CA ASP A 623 -19.53 -6.73 -8.42
C ASP A 623 -19.95 -5.33 -8.90
N GLN A 624 -20.65 -4.56 -8.06
CA GLN A 624 -21.02 -3.17 -8.33
C GLN A 624 -19.93 -2.18 -7.90
N SER A 625 -18.91 -2.64 -7.16
CA SER A 625 -17.81 -1.81 -6.68
C SER A 625 -16.76 -1.60 -7.77
N TRP A 626 -16.31 -0.35 -7.96
CA TRP A 626 -15.42 0.04 -9.06
C TRP A 626 -14.14 -0.81 -9.11
N ASN A 627 -14.05 -1.69 -10.12
CA ASN A 627 -12.88 -2.51 -10.45
C ASN A 627 -12.34 -3.33 -9.26
N PHE A 628 -13.25 -3.99 -8.51
CA PHE A 628 -12.88 -4.71 -7.30
C PHE A 628 -12.75 -6.24 -7.51
N ILE A 629 -13.84 -6.94 -7.83
CA ILE A 629 -13.90 -8.41 -7.92
C ILE A 629 -14.88 -8.82 -9.04
N ASN A 630 -14.58 -9.87 -9.79
CA ASN A 630 -15.48 -10.42 -10.83
C ASN A 630 -16.58 -11.33 -10.24
N ARG A 631 -17.72 -11.50 -10.95
CA ARG A 631 -18.86 -12.32 -10.46
C ARG A 631 -18.47 -13.74 -10.01
N GLN A 632 -17.60 -14.42 -10.75
CA GLN A 632 -17.15 -15.77 -10.40
C GLN A 632 -16.33 -15.81 -9.09
N GLU A 633 -15.52 -14.79 -8.82
CA GLU A 633 -14.74 -14.66 -7.60
C GLU A 633 -15.66 -14.35 -6.40
N ARG A 634 -16.66 -13.50 -6.60
CA ARG A 634 -17.71 -13.19 -5.62
C ARG A 634 -18.45 -14.46 -5.17
N ASP A 635 -18.98 -15.25 -6.11
CA ASP A 635 -19.76 -16.45 -5.80
C ASP A 635 -18.94 -17.50 -5.06
N PHE A 636 -17.64 -17.57 -5.33
CA PHE A 636 -16.75 -18.45 -4.56
C PHE A 636 -16.51 -17.93 -3.13
N ILE A 637 -16.30 -16.62 -2.94
CA ILE A 637 -16.12 -16.02 -1.60
C ILE A 637 -17.35 -16.31 -0.74
N ILE A 638 -18.54 -16.09 -1.30
CA ILE A 638 -19.82 -16.40 -0.64
C ILE A 638 -19.85 -17.90 -0.28
N ARG A 639 -19.58 -18.81 -1.22
CA ARG A 639 -19.52 -20.26 -0.95
C ARG A 639 -18.52 -20.64 0.15
N ARG A 640 -17.36 -19.98 0.23
CA ARG A 640 -16.34 -20.24 1.26
C ARG A 640 -16.79 -19.77 2.64
N VAL A 641 -17.34 -18.57 2.74
CA VAL A 641 -17.90 -18.04 4.00
C VAL A 641 -19.07 -18.91 4.45
N ASN A 642 -19.89 -19.38 3.51
CA ASN A 642 -20.99 -20.31 3.77
C ASN A 642 -20.51 -21.67 4.22
N ARG A 643 -19.43 -22.21 3.64
CA ARG A 643 -18.85 -23.48 4.10
C ARG A 643 -18.28 -23.39 5.51
N ASP A 644 -17.76 -22.24 5.92
CA ASP A 644 -17.23 -22.01 7.28
C ASP A 644 -18.35 -21.88 8.32
N ARG A 645 -19.54 -21.39 7.95
CA ARG A 645 -20.53 -20.88 8.93
C ARG A 645 -21.99 -21.29 8.69
N GLY A 646 -22.38 -21.55 7.45
CA GLY A 646 -23.76 -21.88 7.07
C GLY A 646 -24.74 -20.70 7.12
N ASP A 647 -24.25 -19.46 7.18
CA ASP A 647 -25.05 -18.26 7.51
C ASP A 647 -25.43 -17.39 6.29
N ALA A 648 -25.46 -17.92 5.06
CA ALA A 648 -25.77 -17.13 3.85
C ALA A 648 -27.24 -16.70 3.74
N VAL A 649 -28.14 -17.50 4.33
CA VAL A 649 -29.57 -17.26 4.23
C VAL A 649 -29.92 -16.22 5.28
N THR A 650 -30.20 -15.00 4.82
CA THR A 650 -30.61 -13.90 5.67
C THR A 650 -32.03 -14.13 6.18
N GLU A 651 -32.20 -14.28 7.49
CA GLU A 651 -33.52 -14.27 8.12
C GLU A 651 -34.06 -12.83 8.18
N PRO A 652 -35.36 -12.61 7.89
CA PRO A 652 -35.98 -11.29 8.05
C PRO A 652 -35.90 -10.82 9.51
N PHE A 653 -35.85 -9.51 9.72
CA PHE A 653 -35.71 -8.93 11.06
C PHE A 653 -36.95 -9.22 11.91
N SER A 654 -36.72 -9.84 13.08
CA SER A 654 -37.72 -10.02 14.13
C SER A 654 -37.10 -9.62 15.47
N LEU A 655 -37.79 -8.77 16.22
CA LEU A 655 -37.33 -8.28 17.52
C LEU A 655 -37.14 -9.45 18.52
N GLY A 656 -38.02 -10.45 18.46
CA GLY A 656 -37.93 -11.64 19.31
C GLY A 656 -36.66 -12.46 19.03
N VAL A 657 -36.33 -12.66 17.75
CA VAL A 657 -35.10 -13.39 17.34
C VAL A 657 -33.84 -12.59 17.65
N PHE A 658 -33.92 -11.26 17.60
CA PHE A 658 -32.82 -10.37 17.96
C PHE A 658 -32.55 -10.34 19.48
N LEU A 659 -33.59 -10.42 20.31
CA LEU A 659 -33.47 -10.38 21.78
C LEU A 659 -33.30 -11.75 22.44
N ALA A 660 -33.70 -12.85 21.80
CA ALA A 660 -33.50 -14.21 22.31
C ALA A 660 -32.06 -14.52 22.79
N PRO A 661 -30.99 -14.03 22.12
CA PRO A 661 -29.61 -14.15 22.61
C PRO A 661 -29.33 -13.54 23.99
N ALA A 662 -30.15 -12.62 24.49
CA ALA A 662 -29.92 -11.97 25.78
C ALA A 662 -29.90 -12.94 26.97
N ALA A 663 -30.54 -14.12 26.84
CA ALA A 663 -30.48 -15.19 27.84
C ALA A 663 -29.13 -15.93 27.88
N ASP A 664 -28.25 -15.70 26.91
CA ASP A 664 -26.97 -16.39 26.78
C ASP A 664 -25.87 -15.69 27.60
N PHE A 665 -25.54 -16.26 28.76
CA PHE A 665 -24.61 -15.66 29.72
C PHE A 665 -23.24 -15.31 29.13
N LYS A 666 -22.75 -16.07 28.12
CA LYS A 666 -21.43 -15.82 27.51
C LYS A 666 -21.36 -14.48 26.78
N ILE A 667 -22.48 -13.98 26.26
CA ILE A 667 -22.56 -12.68 25.59
C ILE A 667 -22.23 -11.55 26.58
N TRP A 668 -22.77 -11.64 27.80
CA TRP A 668 -22.51 -10.67 28.86
C TRP A 668 -21.08 -10.74 29.38
N ILE A 669 -20.50 -11.94 29.47
CA ILE A 669 -19.08 -12.10 29.85
C ILE A 669 -18.17 -11.46 28.79
N PHE A 670 -18.42 -11.67 27.49
CA PHE A 670 -17.65 -10.99 26.44
C PHE A 670 -17.79 -9.47 26.53
N ALA A 671 -19.00 -8.97 26.73
CA ALA A 671 -19.26 -7.54 26.90
C ALA A 671 -18.52 -6.96 28.10
N PHE A 672 -18.53 -7.65 29.24
CA PHE A 672 -17.81 -7.22 30.44
C PHE A 672 -16.28 -7.23 30.26
N ILE A 673 -15.72 -8.24 29.59
CA ILE A 673 -14.29 -8.25 29.22
C ILE A 673 -13.95 -7.01 28.39
N PHE A 674 -14.79 -6.67 27.41
CA PHE A 674 -14.55 -5.50 26.55
C PHE A 674 -14.72 -4.18 27.30
N PHE A 675 -15.66 -4.08 28.25
CA PHE A 675 -15.75 -2.96 29.19
C PHE A 675 -14.43 -2.75 29.96
N CYS A 676 -13.86 -3.81 30.54
CA CYS A 676 -12.59 -3.71 31.26
C CYS A 676 -11.42 -3.29 30.35
N VAL A 677 -11.34 -3.87 29.15
CA VAL A 677 -10.27 -3.55 28.16
C VAL A 677 -10.35 -2.08 27.74
N THR A 678 -11.56 -1.61 27.38
CA THR A 678 -11.78 -0.23 26.92
C THR A 678 -11.62 0.78 28.05
N THR A 679 -12.01 0.45 29.29
CA THR A 679 -11.77 1.31 30.46
C THR A 679 -10.29 1.63 30.61
N VAL A 680 -9.42 0.62 30.57
CA VAL A 680 -7.97 0.83 30.66
C VAL A 680 -7.43 1.53 29.42
N GLY A 681 -7.85 1.10 28.22
CA GLY A 681 -7.38 1.66 26.95
C GLY A 681 -7.73 3.14 26.77
N TYR A 682 -8.97 3.56 27.08
CA TYR A 682 -9.38 4.96 26.99
C TYR A 682 -8.74 5.83 28.07
N SER A 683 -8.61 5.30 29.29
CA SER A 683 -7.90 5.99 30.37
C SER A 683 -6.47 6.37 29.95
N ILE A 684 -5.73 5.41 29.40
CA ILE A 684 -4.36 5.67 28.97
C ILE A 684 -4.34 6.61 27.76
N ASN A 685 -5.23 6.46 26.78
CA ASN A 685 -5.29 7.38 25.63
C ASN A 685 -5.49 8.85 26.02
N TYR A 686 -6.44 9.15 26.92
CA TYR A 686 -6.75 10.54 27.27
C TYR A 686 -5.77 11.16 28.26
N PHE A 687 -5.20 10.36 29.16
CA PHE A 687 -4.37 10.85 30.26
C PHE A 687 -2.88 10.63 30.07
N LEU A 688 -2.43 9.85 29.09
CA LEU A 688 -1.00 9.62 28.86
C LEU A 688 -0.17 10.92 28.66
N PRO A 689 -0.61 11.93 27.89
CA PRO A 689 0.13 13.19 27.80
C PRO A 689 0.27 13.88 29.16
N MET A 690 -0.77 13.86 29.99
CA MET A 690 -0.77 14.44 31.33
C MET A 690 0.10 13.63 32.32
N ILE A 691 0.15 12.31 32.17
CA ILE A 691 1.02 11.42 32.94
C ILE A 691 2.49 11.72 32.62
N LEU A 692 2.84 11.88 31.34
CA LEU A 692 4.20 12.22 30.91
C LEU A 692 4.62 13.62 31.37
N LEU A 693 3.71 14.60 31.30
CA LEU A 693 3.95 15.92 31.88
C LEU A 693 4.20 15.84 33.39
N GLY A 694 3.42 15.02 34.11
CA GLY A 694 3.63 14.73 35.53
C GLY A 694 4.92 13.96 35.87
N MET A 695 5.59 13.38 34.86
CA MET A 695 6.93 12.78 34.99
C MET A 695 8.07 13.80 34.77
N GLY A 696 7.75 15.07 34.48
CA GLY A 696 8.74 16.15 34.32
C GLY A 696 9.17 16.41 32.87
N PHE A 697 8.55 15.78 31.88
CA PHE A 697 8.81 16.07 30.46
C PHE A 697 8.12 17.36 30.03
N SER A 698 8.71 18.09 29.07
CA SER A 698 8.06 19.25 28.45
C SER A 698 6.82 18.86 27.63
N VAL A 699 6.02 19.85 27.23
CA VAL A 699 4.85 19.64 26.35
C VAL A 699 5.26 19.00 25.02
N ALA A 700 6.34 19.48 24.41
CA ALA A 700 6.82 18.97 23.13
C ALA A 700 7.36 17.53 23.25
N GLU A 701 8.14 17.25 24.31
CA GLU A 701 8.66 15.91 24.58
C GLU A 701 7.52 14.93 24.88
N SER A 702 6.54 15.33 25.69
CA SER A 702 5.39 14.48 26.05
C SER A 702 4.58 14.05 24.82
N GLN A 703 4.37 14.95 23.85
CA GLN A 703 3.66 14.60 22.59
C GLN A 703 4.48 13.63 21.72
N CYS A 704 5.81 13.76 21.70
CA CYS A 704 6.68 12.88 20.92
C CYS A 704 6.87 11.51 21.59
N LEU A 705 6.99 11.46 22.92
CA LEU A 705 7.21 10.25 23.71
C LEU A 705 5.99 9.31 23.78
N ILE A 706 4.83 9.76 23.29
CA ILE A 706 3.67 8.89 23.12
C ILE A 706 3.88 7.91 21.96
N VAL A 707 4.57 8.32 20.89
CA VAL A 707 4.69 7.54 19.65
C VAL A 707 5.40 6.19 19.83
N PRO A 708 6.56 6.10 20.51
CA PRO A 708 7.28 4.82 20.62
C PRO A 708 6.49 3.70 21.31
N PRO A 709 5.79 3.91 22.45
CA PRO A 709 4.88 2.91 23.02
C PRO A 709 3.81 2.38 22.06
N TRP A 710 3.23 3.25 21.22
CA TRP A 710 2.22 2.85 20.24
C TRP A 710 2.80 2.05 19.08
N VAL A 711 4.00 2.41 18.60
CA VAL A 711 4.72 1.63 17.58
C VAL A 711 5.04 0.23 18.12
N PHE A 712 5.56 0.14 19.35
CA PHE A 712 5.80 -1.13 20.02
C PHE A 712 4.52 -1.97 20.13
N THR A 713 3.42 -1.34 20.52
CA THR A 713 2.10 -1.98 20.58
C THR A 713 1.68 -2.56 19.24
N GLY A 714 1.85 -1.81 18.14
CA GLY A 714 1.57 -2.31 16.79
C GLY A 714 2.34 -3.58 16.43
N LEU A 715 3.63 -3.65 16.80
CA LEU A 715 4.47 -4.84 16.58
C LEU A 715 3.99 -6.05 17.41
N VAL A 716 3.74 -5.84 18.70
CA VAL A 716 3.24 -6.89 19.62
C VAL A 716 1.91 -7.43 19.14
N MET A 717 0.98 -6.53 18.79
CA MET A 717 -0.34 -6.89 18.28
C MET A 717 -0.27 -7.74 17.02
N TYR A 718 0.60 -7.40 16.07
CA TYR A 718 0.74 -8.16 14.82
C TYR A 718 1.35 -9.55 15.07
N ALA A 719 2.38 -9.63 15.92
CA ALA A 719 2.98 -10.91 16.32
C ALA A 719 1.95 -11.84 16.97
N GLN A 720 1.14 -11.29 17.88
CA GLN A 720 0.05 -12.03 18.53
C GLN A 720 -1.06 -12.44 17.56
N ALA A 721 -1.43 -11.58 16.62
CA ALA A 721 -2.42 -11.92 15.59
C ALA A 721 -1.93 -13.07 14.70
N TRP A 722 -0.64 -13.06 14.36
CA TRP A 722 -0.02 -14.16 13.64
C TRP A 722 -0.05 -15.47 14.45
N LEU A 723 0.31 -15.42 15.73
CA LEU A 723 0.32 -16.56 16.63
C LEU A 723 -1.10 -17.12 16.84
N GLY A 724 -2.07 -16.24 17.10
CA GLY A 724 -3.46 -16.59 17.35
C GLY A 724 -4.13 -17.25 16.16
N ASP A 725 -3.92 -16.73 14.94
CA ASP A 725 -4.46 -17.36 13.73
C ASP A 725 -3.72 -18.66 13.35
N ARG A 726 -2.40 -18.75 13.61
CA ARG A 726 -1.61 -19.97 13.30
C ARG A 726 -1.98 -21.14 14.22
N TYR A 727 -2.07 -20.89 15.52
CA TYR A 727 -2.33 -21.93 16.53
C TYR A 727 -3.80 -22.01 16.95
N ARG A 728 -4.67 -21.14 16.42
CA ARG A 728 -6.11 -21.05 16.76
C ARG A 728 -6.34 -20.86 18.26
N LEU A 729 -5.48 -20.07 18.91
CA LEU A 729 -5.54 -19.75 20.34
C LEU A 729 -6.03 -18.31 20.50
N ARG A 730 -7.02 -18.09 21.37
CA ARG A 730 -7.55 -16.73 21.64
C ARG A 730 -7.44 -16.35 23.11
N GLY A 731 -7.92 -17.20 24.03
CA GLY A 731 -7.89 -16.92 25.48
C GLY A 731 -6.49 -16.71 26.06
N PRO A 732 -5.47 -17.56 25.73
CA PRO A 732 -4.11 -17.36 26.22
C PRO A 732 -3.48 -16.02 25.81
N ILE A 733 -3.81 -15.52 24.61
CA ILE A 733 -3.32 -14.22 24.13
C ILE A 733 -3.94 -13.09 24.95
N ILE A 734 -5.25 -13.19 25.23
CA ILE A 734 -5.96 -12.21 26.07
C ILE A 734 -5.36 -12.16 27.48
N ALA A 735 -5.07 -13.33 28.05
CA ALA A 735 -4.46 -13.44 29.36
C ALA A 735 -3.03 -12.86 29.40
N PHE A 736 -2.20 -13.18 28.40
CA PHE A 736 -0.85 -12.64 28.29
C PHE A 736 -0.84 -11.10 28.29
N ASN A 737 -1.72 -10.48 27.50
CA ASN A 737 -1.84 -9.03 27.42
C ASN A 737 -2.34 -8.39 28.72
N ALA A 738 -3.27 -9.04 29.43
CA ALA A 738 -3.73 -8.57 30.73
C ALA A 738 -2.61 -8.63 31.79
N VAL A 739 -1.79 -9.68 31.79
CA VAL A 739 -0.59 -9.78 32.65
C VAL A 739 0.44 -8.71 32.28
N LEU A 740 0.69 -8.49 30.99
CA LEU A 740 1.60 -7.45 30.52
C LEU A 740 1.16 -6.05 30.99
N ALA A 741 -0.14 -5.75 30.87
CA ALA A 741 -0.70 -4.50 31.37
C ALA A 741 -0.57 -4.36 32.90
N LEU A 742 -0.77 -5.43 33.67
CA LEU A 742 -0.57 -5.43 35.12
C LEU A 742 0.88 -5.09 35.49
N ILE A 743 1.85 -5.75 34.86
CA ILE A 743 3.27 -5.47 35.09
C ILE A 743 3.58 -4.00 34.76
N GLY A 744 3.08 -3.51 33.62
CA GLY A 744 3.25 -2.12 33.22
C GLY A 744 2.67 -1.11 34.22
N LEU A 745 1.46 -1.37 34.73
CA LEU A 745 0.79 -0.50 35.70
C LEU A 745 1.58 -0.45 37.01
N MET A 746 2.11 -1.58 37.47
CA MET A 746 2.94 -1.64 38.68
C MET A 746 4.26 -0.86 38.51
N LEU A 747 4.94 -1.00 37.37
CA LEU A 747 6.16 -0.26 37.06
C LEU A 747 5.92 1.25 36.95
N MET A 748 4.82 1.66 36.33
CA MET A 748 4.46 3.06 36.15
C MET A 748 4.11 3.75 37.48
N ALA A 749 3.47 3.02 38.40
CA ALA A 749 2.92 3.55 39.66
C ALA A 749 3.94 3.61 40.80
N PHE A 750 4.72 2.55 41.00
CA PHE A 750 5.48 2.33 42.24
C PHE A 750 6.99 2.52 42.10
N HIS A 751 7.53 2.58 40.89
CA HIS A 751 8.97 2.72 40.70
C HIS A 751 9.45 4.18 40.76
N HIS A 752 10.61 4.44 41.36
CA HIS A 752 11.14 5.80 41.54
C HIS A 752 11.85 6.36 40.29
N ALA A 753 12.57 5.52 39.54
CA ALA A 753 13.32 5.97 38.36
C ALA A 753 12.42 6.23 37.13
N TYR A 754 12.56 7.42 36.52
CA TYR A 754 11.79 7.83 35.33
C TYR A 754 11.88 6.87 34.13
N PRO A 755 13.07 6.32 33.75
CA PRO A 755 13.16 5.39 32.63
C PRO A 755 12.34 4.11 32.84
N VAL A 756 12.28 3.60 34.07
CA VAL A 756 11.53 2.38 34.39
C VAL A 756 10.03 2.64 34.35
N ARG A 757 9.57 3.81 34.81
CA ARG A 757 8.16 4.22 34.69
C ARG A 757 7.74 4.35 33.23
N TYR A 758 8.62 4.87 32.38
CA TYR A 758 8.40 4.97 30.94
C TYR A 758 8.37 3.58 30.27
N THR A 759 9.23 2.63 30.66
CA THR A 759 9.09 1.22 30.25
C THR A 759 7.74 0.63 30.68
N GLY A 760 7.25 1.02 31.87
CA GLY A 760 5.89 0.69 32.31
C GLY A 760 4.82 1.14 31.32
N VAL A 761 4.93 2.35 30.77
CA VAL A 761 4.02 2.87 29.73
C VAL A 761 3.98 1.97 28.50
N PHE A 762 5.14 1.46 28.03
CA PHE A 762 5.18 0.53 26.89
C PHE A 762 4.33 -0.72 27.14
N PHE A 763 4.45 -1.31 28.33
CA PHE A 763 3.72 -2.53 28.68
C PHE A 763 2.23 -2.28 28.90
N VAL A 764 1.86 -1.16 29.51
CA VAL A 764 0.44 -0.79 29.68
C VAL A 764 -0.23 -0.56 28.33
N VAL A 765 0.38 0.25 27.45
CA VAL A 765 -0.18 0.55 26.13
C VAL A 765 -0.28 -0.74 25.30
N ALA A 766 0.76 -1.57 25.31
CA ALA A 766 0.77 -2.83 24.58
C ALA A 766 -0.27 -3.83 25.09
N GLY A 767 -0.39 -3.99 26.41
CA GLY A 767 -1.35 -4.93 27.01
C GLY A 767 -2.80 -4.47 26.87
N ALA A 768 -3.09 -3.20 27.15
CA ALA A 768 -4.45 -2.67 27.13
C ALA A 768 -5.00 -2.56 25.69
N SER A 769 -4.31 -1.82 24.83
CA SER A 769 -4.75 -1.62 23.45
C SER A 769 -4.58 -2.89 22.61
N GLY A 770 -3.57 -3.71 22.91
CA GLY A 770 -3.36 -4.98 22.23
C GLY A 770 -4.44 -6.03 22.49
N ASN A 771 -5.19 -5.90 23.59
CA ASN A 771 -6.32 -6.79 23.89
C ASN A 771 -7.60 -6.51 23.10
N THR A 772 -7.69 -5.37 22.42
CA THR A 772 -8.92 -5.00 21.70
C THR A 772 -9.23 -5.96 20.53
N PRO A 773 -8.31 -6.25 19.58
CA PRO A 773 -8.61 -7.20 18.50
C PRO A 773 -8.78 -8.67 18.94
N PRO A 774 -7.96 -9.24 19.85
CA PRO A 774 -8.17 -10.59 20.37
C PRO A 774 -9.56 -10.79 20.97
N VAL A 775 -10.07 -9.86 21.78
CA VAL A 775 -11.41 -9.96 22.38
C VAL A 775 -12.51 -9.92 21.31
N LEU A 776 -12.41 -9.01 20.33
CA LEU A 776 -13.35 -8.96 19.20
C LEU A 776 -13.38 -10.30 18.43
N THR A 777 -12.22 -10.90 18.18
CA THR A 777 -12.18 -12.22 17.52
C THR A 777 -12.61 -13.37 18.40
N TYR A 778 -12.38 -13.27 19.71
CA TYR A 778 -12.78 -14.30 20.67
C TYR A 778 -14.30 -14.41 20.75
N GLN A 779 -15.00 -13.28 20.72
CA GLN A 779 -16.46 -13.22 20.61
C GLN A 779 -16.94 -13.68 19.24
N ALA A 780 -16.38 -13.14 18.14
CA ALA A 780 -16.83 -13.47 16.78
C ALA A 780 -16.65 -14.95 16.38
N ASN A 781 -15.66 -15.65 16.95
CA ASN A 781 -15.42 -17.06 16.66
C ASN A 781 -16.39 -18.01 17.37
N ASN A 782 -16.94 -17.58 18.50
CA ASN A 782 -17.70 -18.43 19.43
C ASN A 782 -19.22 -18.22 19.34
N ILE A 783 -19.70 -17.52 18.31
CA ILE A 783 -21.13 -17.20 18.14
C ILE A 783 -21.56 -17.47 16.70
N ARG A 784 -22.71 -18.14 16.51
CA ARG A 784 -23.37 -18.35 15.21
C ARG A 784 -24.76 -17.71 15.16
N GLY A 785 -25.27 -17.59 13.94
CA GLY A 785 -26.60 -17.03 13.68
C GLY A 785 -26.55 -15.53 13.39
N HIS A 786 -27.30 -15.11 12.38
CA HIS A 786 -27.24 -13.74 11.86
C HIS A 786 -27.61 -12.69 12.92
N TRP A 787 -28.80 -12.81 13.53
CA TRP A 787 -29.29 -11.87 14.53
C TRP A 787 -28.58 -11.98 15.88
N LYS A 788 -28.16 -13.19 16.27
CA LYS A 788 -27.34 -13.42 17.48
C LYS A 788 -25.99 -12.73 17.42
N ARG A 789 -25.33 -12.75 16.26
CA ARG A 789 -24.08 -12.02 16.03
C ARG A 789 -24.28 -10.50 16.05
N ALA A 790 -25.36 -10.02 15.42
CA ALA A 790 -25.69 -8.60 15.45
C ALA A 790 -25.92 -8.10 16.89
N PHE A 791 -26.73 -8.82 17.68
CA PHE A 791 -26.95 -8.52 19.09
C PHE A 791 -25.66 -8.56 19.90
N CYS A 792 -24.88 -9.65 19.78
CA CYS A 792 -23.65 -9.76 20.56
C CYS A 792 -22.60 -8.70 20.17
N SER A 793 -22.49 -8.34 18.89
CA SER A 793 -21.63 -7.24 18.44
C SER A 793 -22.09 -5.90 19.02
N ALA A 794 -23.41 -5.65 19.03
CA ALA A 794 -23.97 -4.43 19.61
C ALA A 794 -23.70 -4.34 21.12
N THR A 795 -23.94 -5.42 21.86
CA THR A 795 -23.69 -5.48 23.31
C THR A 795 -22.21 -5.35 23.63
N LEU A 796 -21.34 -6.02 22.88
CA LEU A 796 -19.88 -5.95 23.07
C LEU A 796 -19.37 -4.52 22.93
N VAL A 797 -19.67 -3.86 21.80
CA VAL A 797 -19.19 -2.49 21.54
C VAL A 797 -19.90 -1.49 22.47
N GLY A 798 -21.17 -1.72 22.82
CA GLY A 798 -21.92 -0.88 23.75
C GLY A 798 -21.28 -0.83 25.14
N PHE A 799 -20.90 -1.99 25.68
CA PHE A 799 -20.11 -2.05 26.93
C PHE A 799 -18.73 -1.42 26.79
N GLY A 800 -18.17 -1.42 25.58
CA GLY A 800 -16.96 -0.65 25.26
C GLY A 800 -17.14 0.86 25.40
N GLY A 801 -18.31 1.38 24.99
CA GLY A 801 -18.69 2.77 25.18
C GLY A 801 -18.87 3.13 26.66
N ILE A 802 -19.50 2.23 27.44
CA ILE A 802 -19.59 2.37 28.91
C ILE A 802 -18.19 2.37 29.55
N GLY A 803 -17.29 1.52 29.04
CA GLY A 803 -15.88 1.52 29.46
C GLY A 803 -15.17 2.83 29.15
N GLY A 804 -15.51 3.49 28.04
CA GLY A 804 -15.08 4.85 27.73
C GLY A 804 -15.54 5.89 28.75
N ILE A 805 -16.79 5.80 29.23
CA ILE A 805 -17.31 6.65 30.31
C ILE A 805 -16.50 6.42 31.59
N ALA A 806 -16.31 5.16 31.98
CA ALA A 806 -15.51 4.81 33.15
C ALA A 806 -14.08 5.35 33.01
N GLY A 807 -13.41 5.10 31.87
CA GLY A 807 -12.04 5.55 31.65
C GLY A 807 -11.86 7.07 31.66
N ALA A 808 -12.87 7.84 31.25
CA ALA A 808 -12.87 9.30 31.33
C ALA A 808 -12.97 9.85 32.77
N LEU A 809 -13.47 9.05 33.71
CA LEU A 809 -13.72 9.43 35.10
C LEU A 809 -12.69 8.84 36.09
N VAL A 810 -12.01 7.77 35.70
CA VAL A 810 -11.09 7.01 36.55
C VAL A 810 -9.80 7.79 36.88
N PHE A 811 -9.31 8.61 35.95
CA PHE A 811 -8.18 9.51 36.20
C PHE A 811 -8.69 10.94 36.40
N ARG A 812 -8.41 11.52 37.57
CA ARG A 812 -8.90 12.85 37.95
C ARG A 812 -7.73 13.80 38.19
N SER A 813 -7.92 15.07 37.82
CA SER A 813 -6.88 16.11 37.99
C SER A 813 -6.49 16.32 39.45
N GLN A 814 -7.40 16.09 40.40
CA GLN A 814 -7.13 16.18 41.85
C GLN A 814 -6.16 15.13 42.37
N ASP A 815 -5.97 14.02 41.64
CA ASP A 815 -5.10 12.92 42.05
C ASP A 815 -3.66 13.08 41.50
N GLN A 816 -3.34 14.24 40.92
CA GLN A 816 -1.98 14.59 40.47
C GLN A 816 -0.96 14.60 41.64
N PRO A 817 0.31 14.21 41.41
CA PRO A 817 0.92 13.75 40.15
C PRO A 817 0.92 12.21 39.98
N ARG A 818 0.47 11.43 40.99
CA ARG A 818 0.61 9.96 41.00
C ARG A 818 -0.60 9.20 40.45
N TYR A 819 -1.79 9.80 40.44
CA TYR A 819 -3.04 9.22 39.92
C TYR A 819 -3.37 7.80 40.44
N LEU A 820 -3.06 7.50 41.71
CA LEU A 820 -3.19 6.15 42.29
C LEU A 820 -4.59 5.52 42.16
N PRO A 821 -5.71 6.24 42.41
CA PRO A 821 -7.04 5.66 42.24
C PRO A 821 -7.30 5.14 40.83
N GLY A 822 -6.80 5.86 39.81
CA GLY A 822 -6.94 5.47 38.42
C GLY A 822 -6.17 4.20 38.07
N ILE A 823 -4.99 4.04 38.69
CA ILE A 823 -4.15 2.86 38.55
C ILE A 823 -4.80 1.65 39.23
N TYR A 824 -5.34 1.80 40.45
CA TYR A 824 -6.03 0.71 41.15
C TYR A 824 -7.26 0.20 40.38
N ALA A 825 -8.07 1.11 39.85
CA ALA A 825 -9.20 0.74 38.99
C ALA A 825 -8.74 -0.02 37.72
N SER A 826 -7.63 0.42 37.12
CA SER A 826 -7.05 -0.24 35.95
C SER A 826 -6.49 -1.63 36.27
N ILE A 827 -5.89 -1.82 37.45
CA ILE A 827 -5.44 -3.12 37.94
C ILE A 827 -6.64 -4.05 38.15
N ALA A 828 -7.70 -3.58 38.82
CA ALA A 828 -8.92 -4.34 39.04
C ALA A 828 -9.55 -4.80 37.71
N CYS A 829 -9.59 -3.92 36.69
CA CYS A 829 -10.07 -4.27 35.35
C CYS A 829 -9.24 -5.39 34.70
N ASN A 830 -7.91 -5.34 34.79
CA ASN A 830 -7.05 -6.39 34.23
C ASN A 830 -7.19 -7.73 34.96
N VAL A 831 -7.36 -7.72 36.29
CA VAL A 831 -7.67 -8.93 37.06
C VAL A 831 -9.02 -9.52 36.64
N CYS A 832 -10.04 -8.68 36.44
CA CYS A 832 -11.35 -9.12 35.95
C CYS A 832 -11.25 -9.77 34.56
N ILE A 833 -10.43 -9.22 33.65
CA ILE A 833 -10.18 -9.82 32.33
C ILE A 833 -9.60 -11.23 32.47
N LEU A 834 -8.62 -11.42 33.37
CA LEU A 834 -8.00 -12.73 33.61
C LEU A 834 -9.01 -13.76 34.15
N LEU A 835 -9.80 -13.37 35.15
CA LEU A 835 -10.79 -14.26 35.76
C LEU A 835 -11.89 -14.64 34.77
N CYS A 836 -12.45 -13.66 34.05
CA CYS A 836 -13.51 -13.90 33.07
C CYS A 836 -13.03 -14.72 31.88
N THR A 837 -11.85 -14.40 31.34
CA THR A 837 -11.28 -15.14 30.20
C THR A 837 -10.92 -16.56 30.61
N GLY A 838 -10.27 -16.73 31.77
CA GLY A 838 -9.90 -18.05 32.30
C GLY A 838 -11.13 -18.92 32.55
N GLY A 839 -12.16 -18.38 33.21
CA GLY A 839 -13.43 -19.09 33.44
C GLY A 839 -14.12 -19.51 32.16
N LEU A 840 -14.20 -18.60 31.17
CA LEU A 840 -14.81 -18.90 29.87
C LEU A 840 -14.00 -19.94 29.08
N SER A 841 -12.67 -19.85 29.08
CA SER A 841 -11.80 -20.82 28.41
C SER A 841 -11.90 -22.23 29.03
N ILE A 842 -12.03 -22.33 30.36
CA ILE A 842 -12.27 -23.61 31.07
C ILE A 842 -13.63 -24.18 30.67
N TRP A 843 -14.69 -23.35 30.67
CA TRP A 843 -16.03 -23.77 30.27
C TRP A 843 -16.09 -24.22 28.81
N PHE A 844 -15.43 -23.49 27.90
CA PHE A 844 -15.33 -23.89 26.49
C PHE A 844 -14.59 -25.20 26.30
N ARG A 845 -13.51 -25.46 27.06
CA ARG A 845 -12.82 -26.76 27.04
C ARG A 845 -13.75 -27.89 27.49
N TYR A 846 -14.50 -27.68 28.57
CA TYR A 846 -15.49 -28.64 29.05
C TYR A 846 -16.59 -28.91 28.00
N ALA A 847 -17.19 -27.86 27.45
CA ALA A 847 -18.24 -27.97 26.42
C ALA A 847 -17.73 -28.69 25.16
N ASN A 848 -16.52 -28.37 24.70
CA ASN A 848 -15.89 -29.04 23.56
C ASN A 848 -15.63 -30.53 23.80
N GLN A 849 -15.32 -30.94 25.04
CA GLN A 849 -15.18 -32.35 25.38
C GLN A 849 -16.53 -33.09 25.30
N GLN A 850 -17.65 -32.43 25.64
CA GLN A 850 -18.98 -33.04 25.52
C GLN A 850 -19.39 -33.24 24.05
N VAL A 851 -19.04 -32.30 23.16
CA VAL A 851 -19.24 -32.46 21.70
C VAL A 851 -18.41 -33.61 21.15
N LYS A 852 -17.13 -33.71 21.53
CA LYS A 852 -16.27 -34.84 21.12
C LYS A 852 -16.80 -36.20 21.60
N ARG A 853 -17.54 -36.20 22.71
CA ARG A 853 -18.23 -37.38 23.26
C ARG A 853 -19.62 -37.61 22.65
N GLY A 854 -20.06 -36.77 21.69
CA GLY A 854 -21.36 -36.88 21.02
C GLY A 854 -22.58 -36.51 21.88
N LYS A 855 -22.38 -35.86 23.05
CA LYS A 855 -23.45 -35.65 24.04
C LYS A 855 -24.27 -34.38 23.81
N VAL A 856 -23.74 -33.40 23.09
CA VAL A 856 -24.33 -32.06 22.93
C VAL A 856 -24.01 -31.52 21.54
N VAL A 857 -24.96 -30.84 20.90
CA VAL A 857 -24.75 -30.05 19.68
C VAL A 857 -24.62 -28.58 20.07
N LEU A 858 -23.47 -27.97 19.78
CA LEU A 858 -23.22 -26.56 20.11
C LEU A 858 -23.65 -25.64 18.96
N GLU A 859 -24.31 -24.53 19.29
CA GLU A 859 -24.67 -23.45 18.35
C GLU A 859 -25.35 -23.96 17.05
N GLY A 860 -26.14 -25.04 17.15
CA GLY A 860 -26.91 -25.62 16.05
C GLY A 860 -26.07 -26.22 14.91
N LEU A 861 -24.84 -26.69 15.16
CA LEU A 861 -24.00 -27.41 14.18
C LEU A 861 -23.29 -28.59 14.87
N GLU A 862 -23.41 -29.80 14.31
CA GLU A 862 -22.84 -31.03 14.88
C GLU A 862 -21.31 -31.00 15.05
N TYR A 863 -20.59 -30.32 14.15
CA TYR A 863 -19.12 -30.24 14.17
C TYR A 863 -18.57 -28.93 14.77
N PHE A 864 -19.42 -28.09 15.38
CA PHE A 864 -18.97 -26.81 15.93
C PHE A 864 -18.25 -27.01 17.26
N THR A 865 -17.06 -26.42 17.38
CA THR A 865 -16.32 -26.32 18.65
C THR A 865 -15.98 -24.87 18.97
N TYR A 866 -16.05 -24.53 20.26
CA TYR A 866 -15.58 -23.23 20.74
C TYR A 866 -14.05 -23.12 20.63
N THR A 867 -13.58 -21.92 20.34
CA THR A 867 -12.16 -21.56 20.44
C THR A 867 -11.91 -21.03 21.85
N TYR A 868 -10.90 -21.55 22.56
CA TYR A 868 -10.59 -21.17 23.94
C TYR A 868 -9.33 -20.31 24.08
#